data_AF-A0A437LVF4-F1
#
_entry.id   AF-A0A437LVF4-F1
#
_cell.length_a   1.000
_cell.length_b   1.000
_cell.length_c   1.000
_cell.angle_alpha   90.00
_cell.angle_beta   90.00
_cell.angle_gamma   90.00
#
_symmetry.space_group_name_H-M   'P 1'
#
loop_
_entity.id
_entity.type
_entity.pdbx_description
1 polymer ?
#
loop_
_entity_poly.entity_id
_entity_poly.type
_entity_poly.pdbx_seq_one_letter_code
_entity_poly.pdbx_strand_id
1 'polypeptide(L)'
;MTMRQIGRGMLAGVVAAGLAMGAVAATKKGAVSDIGWPMHGFNTGEDRFSPLTGIDKANVSRLGLAWYHEFDTDRGQEATPIVVGDRLYVTTAWSKVGAFDAATGKQLWFFDPKVPGQRGFDACCDVVNRGAAVDGDRLFVGTIDGRLIALNRHTGKQLWSVQTTDPTKPYTITGAPRVVRGKVIIGNGGAEYGVRGYVTAYDAATGKQVWRFYTVPGDPAKGPDGAASDPQMAEAAKTWFGKWYDMGGGGTVWDSIVYDADLNRLYIGVGNGGPHNQGVRSEGKGDNLFIGSVVALDPDTGKYIWHYQETPGDTWDYTSTQTIILADLPIDGVNRKVILHAPKNAFFYVIDRQTGKPISATPYSKQTWATGVDMATGRPIEAPGARWFNSEKPFPLLPGPNGAHNWYPMAYSPKQRLAYIPTTENSLSPLSPPKEFTFRPGSWNMGTNLTTGKLPDDPAIIKKVAASRTGALVAWDPIANKQKWRVDYPTNFNGGLLVTASDLLFQGTATGHFLAYGADDGAKLWDSGDVGTGIMAGPVTYTVKGVQYVAVMAGIGGSAISSGILAPQQGRRNGRLLVFRLDGKAKLPPYQPIEYPDFRAPMPQAAAEVLEKGRVAYANNCMVCHGPSADGGILPDLRRSPLIAEKASFDAVLIDGALAPNGMISFKGKLSEEEVEAVRLYLMQRSAERK
;
A
#
# COMPACT_ATOMS: atom_id res chain seq x y z
N MET A 1 -88.40 0.63 -38.90
CA MET A 1 -86.97 0.29 -38.77
C MET A 1 -86.18 1.57 -39.06
N THR A 2 -85.83 2.43 -38.09
CA THR A 2 -84.71 2.32 -37.12
C THR A 2 -83.38 1.96 -37.81
N MET A 3 -82.40 2.88 -37.98
CA MET A 3 -81.54 3.56 -36.97
C MET A 3 -80.62 2.60 -36.21
N ARG A 4 -79.33 2.86 -35.91
CA ARG A 4 -78.35 3.99 -36.06
C ARG A 4 -76.92 3.36 -35.89
N GLN A 5 -75.72 3.97 -35.99
CA GLN A 5 -75.11 5.32 -36.18
C GLN A 5 -73.70 5.03 -36.79
N ILE A 6 -73.09 5.77 -37.74
CA ILE A 6 -72.35 7.07 -37.65
C ILE A 6 -71.33 7.12 -36.48
N GLY A 7 -70.06 7.53 -36.62
CA GLY A 7 -69.32 7.98 -37.82
C GLY A 7 -67.95 8.65 -37.50
N ARG A 8 -67.28 9.13 -38.56
CA ARG A 8 -65.95 9.82 -38.64
C ARG A 8 -65.52 10.72 -37.46
N GLY A 9 -64.21 10.79 -37.20
CA GLY A 9 -63.56 11.97 -36.59
C GLY A 9 -62.06 11.79 -36.28
N MET A 10 -61.18 12.65 -36.81
CA MET A 10 -59.78 12.82 -36.37
C MET A 10 -59.69 13.88 -35.28
N LEU A 11 -58.74 13.73 -34.35
CA LEU A 11 -57.95 14.86 -33.82
C LEU A 11 -56.58 14.37 -33.30
N ALA A 12 -55.60 15.27 -33.19
CA ALA A 12 -54.23 14.96 -32.79
C ALA A 12 -54.03 15.03 -31.26
N GLY A 13 -53.01 14.32 -30.76
CA GLY A 13 -52.58 14.38 -29.35
C GLY A 13 -51.06 14.22 -29.22
N VAL A 14 -50.41 15.15 -28.50
CA VAL A 14 -48.97 15.13 -28.23
C VAL A 14 -48.67 14.19 -27.07
N VAL A 15 -47.65 13.33 -27.22
CA VAL A 15 -47.15 12.48 -26.13
C VAL A 15 -45.90 13.10 -25.53
N ALA A 16 -46.02 13.66 -24.32
CA ALA A 16 -44.89 14.10 -23.52
C ALA A 16 -44.40 12.92 -22.64
N ALA A 17 -43.12 12.56 -22.74
CA ALA A 17 -42.51 11.51 -21.93
C ALA A 17 -42.10 12.05 -20.55
N GLY A 18 -42.97 11.88 -19.54
CA GLY A 18 -42.68 12.25 -18.16
C GLY A 18 -41.75 11.24 -17.44
N LEU A 19 -40.90 11.73 -16.54
CA LEU A 19 -40.02 10.88 -15.73
C LEU A 19 -40.82 10.06 -14.71
N ALA A 20 -40.54 8.76 -14.62
CA ALA A 20 -41.06 7.89 -13.57
C ALA A 20 -40.13 7.93 -12.33
N MET A 21 -40.36 8.88 -11.42
CA MET A 21 -39.83 8.79 -10.06
C MET A 21 -40.57 7.70 -9.27
N GLY A 22 -39.89 6.60 -8.97
CA GLY A 22 -40.44 5.50 -8.16
C GLY A 22 -40.59 5.91 -6.69
N ALA A 23 -41.81 6.21 -6.25
CA ALA A 23 -42.10 6.52 -4.85
C ALA A 23 -41.99 5.27 -3.96
N VAL A 24 -41.35 5.40 -2.80
CA VAL A 24 -41.22 4.31 -1.82
C VAL A 24 -42.55 4.12 -1.08
N ALA A 25 -43.21 2.99 -1.30
CA ALA A 25 -44.38 2.60 -0.53
C ALA A 25 -43.98 2.17 0.90
N ALA A 26 -44.64 2.72 1.92
CA ALA A 26 -44.32 2.45 3.32
C ALA A 26 -44.69 1.01 3.73
N THR A 27 -43.67 0.17 3.95
CA THR A 27 -43.84 -1.18 4.48
C THR A 27 -43.76 -1.21 6.01
N LYS A 28 -44.35 -2.25 6.62
CA LYS A 28 -44.34 -2.53 8.07
C LYS A 28 -42.94 -2.32 8.67
N LYS A 29 -42.84 -1.72 9.88
CA LYS A 29 -41.60 -1.51 10.67
C LYS A 29 -40.50 -2.51 10.30
N GLY A 30 -39.65 -2.11 9.36
CA GLY A 30 -38.80 -3.04 8.63
C GLY A 30 -37.60 -3.50 9.44
N ALA A 31 -37.18 -4.74 9.22
CA ALA A 31 -35.80 -5.11 9.52
C ALA A 31 -34.88 -4.22 8.67
N VAL A 32 -33.95 -3.51 9.30
CA VAL A 32 -32.91 -2.76 8.58
C VAL A 32 -32.10 -3.78 7.78
N SER A 33 -32.05 -3.60 6.45
CA SER A 33 -31.26 -4.47 5.58
C SER A 33 -29.78 -4.34 5.94
N ASP A 34 -29.14 -5.46 6.29
CA ASP A 34 -27.75 -5.43 6.75
C ASP A 34 -26.81 -4.88 5.67
N ILE A 35 -25.94 -3.95 6.04
CA ILE A 35 -24.97 -3.31 5.15
C ILE A 35 -23.59 -3.91 5.40
N GLY A 36 -23.04 -4.58 4.40
CA GLY A 36 -21.68 -5.13 4.43
C GLY A 36 -20.60 -4.13 3.98
N TRP A 37 -19.40 -4.65 3.73
CA TRP A 37 -18.28 -3.94 3.10
C TRP A 37 -17.76 -4.79 1.93
N PRO A 38 -18.43 -4.75 0.75
CA PRO A 38 -18.25 -5.76 -0.28
C PRO A 38 -17.04 -5.54 -1.20
N MET A 39 -16.42 -4.35 -1.17
CA MET A 39 -15.28 -3.97 -2.02
C MET A 39 -14.18 -3.36 -1.17
N HIS A 40 -12.92 -3.37 -1.65
CA HIS A 40 -11.76 -2.90 -0.88
C HIS A 40 -11.98 -1.49 -0.31
N GLY A 41 -12.32 -0.51 -1.14
CA GLY A 41 -12.67 0.85 -0.70
C GLY A 41 -14.16 1.09 -0.43
N PHE A 42 -14.91 0.10 0.08
CA PHE A 42 -16.38 0.08 0.22
C PHE A 42 -17.16 0.02 -1.10
N ASN A 43 -16.93 0.97 -2.01
CA ASN A 43 -17.56 1.06 -3.34
C ASN A 43 -16.51 1.15 -4.46
N THR A 44 -16.94 1.28 -5.73
CA THR A 44 -16.05 1.25 -6.89
C THR A 44 -15.16 2.49 -7.03
N GLY A 45 -15.57 3.62 -6.43
CA GLY A 45 -14.81 4.87 -6.35
C GLY A 45 -13.89 4.98 -5.14
N GLU A 46 -13.89 3.94 -4.29
CA GLU A 46 -13.01 3.74 -3.13
C GLU A 46 -12.99 4.86 -2.06
N ASP A 47 -14.09 5.61 -1.90
CA ASP A 47 -14.20 6.73 -0.93
C ASP A 47 -14.08 6.32 0.56
N ARG A 48 -14.30 5.04 0.90
CA ARG A 48 -14.33 4.51 2.27
C ARG A 48 -15.32 5.23 3.20
N PHE A 49 -16.44 5.70 2.63
CA PHE A 49 -17.55 6.31 3.36
C PHE A 49 -18.68 5.30 3.60
N SER A 50 -18.94 4.96 4.86
CA SER A 50 -20.09 4.12 5.22
C SER A 50 -21.36 4.96 5.46
N PRO A 51 -22.52 4.56 4.90
CA PRO A 51 -23.81 5.20 5.20
C PRO A 51 -24.35 4.85 6.60
N LEU A 52 -23.65 4.02 7.38
CA LEU A 52 -24.11 3.55 8.69
C LEU A 52 -24.02 4.62 9.79
N THR A 53 -25.03 4.65 10.64
CA THR A 53 -25.25 5.68 11.68
C THR A 53 -25.61 5.11 13.06
N GLY A 54 -25.58 3.79 13.24
CA GLY A 54 -25.86 3.15 14.55
C GLY A 54 -24.79 3.43 15.60
N ILE A 55 -23.56 3.74 15.17
CA ILE A 55 -22.50 4.32 15.98
C ILE A 55 -22.35 5.81 15.61
N ASP A 56 -22.42 6.71 16.59
CA ASP A 56 -22.47 8.16 16.40
C ASP A 56 -21.69 8.94 17.49
N LYS A 57 -21.58 10.27 17.35
CA LYS A 57 -20.89 11.14 18.32
C LYS A 57 -21.45 11.07 19.75
N ALA A 58 -22.72 10.69 19.94
CA ALA A 58 -23.36 10.59 21.26
C ALA A 58 -23.17 9.21 21.92
N ASN A 59 -22.87 8.17 21.14
CA ASN A 59 -22.79 6.79 21.63
C ASN A 59 -21.41 6.11 21.47
N VAL A 60 -20.49 6.65 20.65
CA VAL A 60 -19.18 6.04 20.36
C VAL A 60 -18.31 5.82 21.61
N SER A 61 -18.52 6.58 22.69
CA SER A 61 -17.88 6.35 24.00
C SER A 61 -18.18 4.98 24.63
N ARG A 62 -19.25 4.30 24.18
CA ARG A 62 -19.62 2.92 24.58
C ARG A 62 -19.02 1.84 23.67
N LEU A 63 -18.22 2.20 22.66
CA LEU A 63 -17.59 1.25 21.76
C LEU A 63 -16.59 0.38 22.53
N GLY A 64 -16.65 -0.94 22.33
CA GLY A 64 -15.80 -1.90 23.02
C GLY A 64 -15.60 -3.15 22.18
N LEU A 65 -14.60 -3.97 22.52
CA LEU A 65 -14.24 -5.15 21.75
C LEU A 65 -15.39 -6.18 21.81
N ALA A 66 -15.93 -6.53 20.64
CA ALA A 66 -16.95 -7.56 20.46
C ALA A 66 -16.31 -8.94 20.48
N TRP A 67 -15.29 -9.13 19.64
CA TRP A 67 -14.49 -10.34 19.49
C TRP A 67 -13.15 -10.00 18.82
N TYR A 68 -12.22 -10.94 18.84
CA TYR A 68 -10.96 -10.85 18.11
C TYR A 68 -10.54 -12.25 17.61
N HIS A 69 -9.60 -12.29 16.68
CA HIS A 69 -8.88 -13.50 16.27
C HIS A 69 -7.39 -13.16 16.17
N GLU A 70 -6.52 -14.08 16.56
CA GLU A 70 -5.06 -13.94 16.53
C GLU A 70 -4.48 -14.92 15.50
N PHE A 71 -3.64 -14.41 14.60
CA PHE A 71 -3.07 -15.18 13.49
C PHE A 71 -1.82 -15.97 13.91
N ASP A 72 -1.28 -16.78 13.02
CA ASP A 72 -0.08 -17.61 13.21
C ASP A 72 1.24 -16.90 12.82
N THR A 73 1.26 -15.56 12.90
CA THR A 73 2.32 -14.71 12.33
C THR A 73 2.40 -13.34 13.00
N ASP A 74 3.62 -12.85 13.24
CA ASP A 74 3.93 -11.51 13.78
C ASP A 74 4.46 -10.53 12.72
N ARG A 75 4.20 -10.84 11.44
CA ARG A 75 4.46 -9.98 10.28
C ARG A 75 3.28 -9.04 10.01
N GLY A 76 3.50 -8.01 9.20
CA GLY A 76 2.56 -6.90 8.98
C GLY A 76 1.16 -7.32 8.51
N GLN A 77 0.16 -6.62 9.04
CA GLN A 77 -1.25 -6.84 8.76
C GLN A 77 -1.82 -5.61 8.04
N GLU A 78 -1.83 -5.66 6.70
CA GLU A 78 -2.25 -4.53 5.84
C GLU A 78 -3.68 -4.66 5.31
N ALA A 79 -4.34 -5.80 5.56
CA ALA A 79 -5.59 -6.16 4.90
C ALA A 79 -6.79 -5.31 5.33
N THR A 80 -7.52 -4.76 4.36
CA THR A 80 -8.89 -4.28 4.60
C THR A 80 -9.84 -5.48 4.58
N PRO A 81 -10.61 -5.75 5.66
CA PRO A 81 -11.59 -6.83 5.66
C PRO A 81 -12.70 -6.63 4.62
N ILE A 82 -13.18 -7.72 4.02
CA ILE A 82 -14.36 -7.73 3.15
C ILE A 82 -15.51 -8.39 3.91
N VAL A 83 -16.70 -7.77 3.92
CA VAL A 83 -17.87 -8.31 4.63
C VAL A 83 -19.06 -8.42 3.67
N VAL A 84 -19.59 -9.63 3.50
CA VAL A 84 -20.76 -9.89 2.65
C VAL A 84 -21.72 -10.84 3.35
N GLY A 85 -22.92 -10.35 3.67
CA GLY A 85 -23.88 -11.08 4.49
C GLY A 85 -23.36 -11.26 5.92
N ASP A 86 -23.45 -12.49 6.44
CA ASP A 86 -22.97 -12.87 7.77
C ASP A 86 -21.47 -13.23 7.82
N ARG A 87 -20.72 -13.05 6.71
CA ARG A 87 -19.32 -13.48 6.59
C ARG A 87 -18.35 -12.32 6.42
N LEU A 88 -17.28 -12.36 7.21
CA LEU A 88 -16.11 -11.48 7.13
C LEU A 88 -14.93 -12.29 6.59
N TYR A 89 -14.22 -11.72 5.62
CA TYR A 89 -13.03 -12.29 4.99
C TYR A 89 -11.83 -11.36 5.19
N VAL A 90 -10.68 -11.93 5.52
CA VAL A 90 -9.41 -11.22 5.67
C VAL A 90 -8.28 -12.01 5.04
N THR A 91 -7.26 -11.30 4.56
CA THR A 91 -5.96 -11.89 4.25
C THR A 91 -4.97 -11.53 5.35
N THR A 92 -3.93 -12.33 5.49
CA THR A 92 -2.82 -12.08 6.43
C THR A 92 -1.48 -12.32 5.73
N ALA A 93 -0.38 -12.14 6.46
CA ALA A 93 0.98 -12.32 5.96
C ALA A 93 1.19 -13.70 5.30
N TRP A 94 2.09 -13.76 4.32
CA TRP A 94 2.24 -14.88 3.37
C TRP A 94 0.98 -15.16 2.53
N SER A 95 0.08 -14.17 2.42
CA SER A 95 -1.12 -14.20 1.58
C SER A 95 -2.14 -15.29 1.95
N LYS A 96 -2.09 -15.79 3.20
CA LYS A 96 -3.11 -16.70 3.75
C LYS A 96 -4.45 -15.97 3.87
N VAL A 97 -5.56 -16.70 3.81
CA VAL A 97 -6.93 -16.15 3.80
C VAL A 97 -7.77 -16.82 4.88
N GLY A 98 -8.42 -16.03 5.73
CA GLY A 98 -9.37 -16.51 6.74
C GLY A 98 -10.79 -16.01 6.47
N ALA A 99 -11.78 -16.85 6.75
CA ALA A 99 -13.19 -16.47 6.74
C ALA A 99 -13.84 -16.75 8.09
N PHE A 100 -14.67 -15.80 8.54
CA PHE A 100 -15.25 -15.76 9.88
C PHE A 100 -16.74 -15.44 9.83
N ASP A 101 -17.51 -15.98 10.77
CA ASP A 101 -18.84 -15.44 11.09
C ASP A 101 -18.64 -14.03 11.67
N ALA A 102 -19.20 -13.03 10.98
CA ALA A 102 -18.90 -11.62 11.22
C ALA A 102 -19.49 -11.07 12.54
N ALA A 103 -20.40 -11.80 13.19
CA ALA A 103 -20.99 -11.41 14.47
C ALA A 103 -20.31 -12.07 15.68
N THR A 104 -19.77 -13.28 15.51
CA THR A 104 -19.23 -14.12 16.60
C THR A 104 -17.73 -14.34 16.55
N GLY A 105 -17.07 -14.09 15.42
CA GLY A 105 -15.64 -14.37 15.23
C GLY A 105 -15.30 -15.85 15.02
N LYS A 106 -16.30 -16.72 14.90
CA LYS A 106 -16.06 -18.15 14.61
C LYS A 106 -15.43 -18.30 13.23
N GLN A 107 -14.20 -18.83 13.18
CA GLN A 107 -13.56 -19.20 11.92
C GLN A 107 -14.38 -20.29 11.20
N LEU A 108 -14.70 -20.03 9.93
CA LEU A 108 -15.51 -20.89 9.07
C LEU A 108 -14.62 -21.77 8.18
N TRP A 109 -13.54 -21.18 7.65
CA TRP A 109 -12.46 -21.86 6.94
C TRP A 109 -11.19 -21.00 6.96
N PHE A 110 -10.06 -21.63 6.64
CA PHE A 110 -8.76 -20.97 6.46
C PHE A 110 -8.07 -21.60 5.25
N PHE A 111 -7.42 -20.78 4.43
CA PHE A 111 -6.69 -21.18 3.24
C PHE A 111 -5.26 -20.65 3.32
N ASP A 112 -4.29 -21.55 3.20
CA ASP A 112 -2.88 -21.21 3.12
C ASP A 112 -2.39 -21.54 1.69
N PRO A 113 -1.96 -20.54 0.89
CA PRO A 113 -1.48 -20.76 -0.47
C PRO A 113 -0.15 -21.53 -0.55
N LYS A 114 0.50 -21.84 0.58
CA LYS A 114 1.80 -22.52 0.66
C LYS A 114 2.89 -21.83 -0.16
N VAL A 115 3.01 -20.52 0.06
CA VAL A 115 4.12 -19.71 -0.48
C VAL A 115 5.46 -20.30 -0.01
N PRO A 116 6.41 -20.59 -0.91
CA PRO A 116 7.76 -20.98 -0.52
C PRO A 116 8.47 -19.86 0.23
N GLY A 117 8.97 -20.12 1.44
CA GLY A 117 9.50 -19.09 2.34
C GLY A 117 10.55 -18.16 1.71
N GLN A 118 11.36 -18.67 0.78
CA GLN A 118 12.39 -17.92 0.05
C GLN A 118 11.83 -16.67 -0.66
N ARG A 119 10.55 -16.70 -1.06
CA ARG A 119 9.84 -15.57 -1.67
C ARG A 119 9.68 -14.36 -0.76
N GLY A 120 9.88 -14.53 0.55
CA GLY A 120 9.96 -13.40 1.48
C GLY A 120 11.13 -12.46 1.21
N PHE A 121 12.17 -12.89 0.49
CA PHE A 121 13.28 -12.06 0.08
C PHE A 121 13.01 -11.26 -1.22
N ASP A 122 12.10 -11.73 -2.09
CA ASP A 122 11.64 -10.97 -3.27
C ASP A 122 10.72 -9.79 -2.87
N ALA A 123 10.25 -9.76 -1.62
CA ALA A 123 9.38 -8.72 -1.09
C ALA A 123 10.19 -7.58 -0.45
N CYS A 124 10.16 -6.40 -1.08
CA CYS A 124 10.87 -5.20 -0.58
C CYS A 124 10.48 -4.80 0.85
N CYS A 125 9.21 -5.05 1.20
CA CYS A 125 8.47 -4.24 2.13
C CYS A 125 7.55 -5.13 2.99
N ASP A 126 8.13 -6.20 3.54
CA ASP A 126 7.44 -7.25 4.30
C ASP A 126 6.51 -8.16 3.45
N VAL A 127 6.13 -9.32 4.00
CA VAL A 127 5.37 -10.40 3.31
C VAL A 127 3.86 -10.18 3.39
N VAL A 128 3.46 -8.94 3.17
CA VAL A 128 2.13 -8.37 3.47
C VAL A 128 1.07 -8.66 2.40
N ASN A 129 -0.19 -8.41 2.75
CA ASN A 129 -1.30 -8.45 1.81
C ASN A 129 -2.41 -7.44 2.21
N ARG A 130 -2.97 -6.72 1.24
CA ARG A 130 -3.95 -5.61 1.47
C ARG A 130 -5.41 -6.01 1.36
N GLY A 131 -5.69 -7.27 1.04
CA GLY A 131 -7.04 -7.84 1.09
C GLY A 131 -7.38 -8.72 -0.11
N ALA A 132 -8.63 -9.18 -0.12
CA ALA A 132 -9.21 -9.96 -1.20
C ALA A 132 -10.29 -9.15 -1.94
N ALA A 133 -10.75 -9.66 -3.08
CA ALA A 133 -12.00 -9.24 -3.72
C ALA A 133 -13.00 -10.40 -3.79
N VAL A 134 -14.26 -10.10 -4.09
CA VAL A 134 -15.34 -11.10 -4.20
C VAL A 134 -16.18 -10.87 -5.46
N ASP A 135 -16.70 -11.95 -6.04
CA ASP A 135 -17.64 -11.93 -7.17
C ASP A 135 -18.55 -13.17 -7.11
N GLY A 136 -19.86 -12.95 -6.94
CA GLY A 136 -20.80 -14.02 -6.64
C GLY A 136 -20.32 -14.87 -5.46
N ASP A 137 -20.02 -16.15 -5.72
CA ASP A 137 -19.48 -17.10 -4.74
C ASP A 137 -17.96 -17.32 -4.81
N ARG A 138 -17.24 -16.44 -5.52
CA ARG A 138 -15.77 -16.44 -5.60
C ARG A 138 -15.17 -15.40 -4.67
N LEU A 139 -13.99 -15.70 -4.16
CA LEU A 139 -13.08 -14.78 -3.49
C LEU A 139 -11.72 -14.86 -4.18
N PHE A 140 -11.07 -13.72 -4.44
CA PHE A 140 -9.80 -13.65 -5.15
C PHE A 140 -8.70 -13.06 -4.27
N VAL A 141 -7.51 -13.67 -4.31
CA VAL A 141 -6.32 -13.21 -3.60
C VAL A 141 -5.11 -13.23 -4.54
N GLY A 142 -4.35 -12.15 -4.56
CA GLY A 142 -3.00 -12.13 -5.14
C GLY A 142 -1.98 -12.56 -4.08
N THR A 143 -1.05 -13.44 -4.43
CA THR A 143 -0.06 -13.99 -3.50
C THR A 143 1.33 -13.36 -3.67
N ILE A 144 2.08 -13.31 -2.58
CA ILE A 144 3.43 -12.70 -2.57
C ILE A 144 4.41 -13.40 -3.54
N ASP A 145 4.15 -14.64 -3.97
CA ASP A 145 4.93 -15.35 -4.99
C ASP A 145 4.40 -15.22 -6.45
N GLY A 146 3.45 -14.31 -6.68
CA GLY A 146 3.02 -13.91 -8.02
C GLY A 146 1.82 -14.67 -8.59
N ARG A 147 1.14 -15.52 -7.81
CA ARG A 147 -0.09 -16.19 -8.24
C ARG A 147 -1.30 -15.30 -8.00
N LEU A 148 -2.29 -15.39 -8.89
CA LEU A 148 -3.66 -14.97 -8.61
C LEU A 148 -4.50 -16.23 -8.40
N ILE A 149 -5.20 -16.30 -7.27
CA ILE A 149 -5.96 -17.49 -6.85
C ILE A 149 -7.43 -17.12 -6.64
N ALA A 150 -8.33 -17.95 -7.16
CA ALA A 150 -9.75 -17.90 -6.85
C ALA A 150 -10.13 -19.03 -5.89
N LEU A 151 -10.86 -18.69 -4.82
CA LEU A 151 -11.44 -19.60 -3.85
C LEU A 151 -12.96 -19.55 -3.93
N ASN A 152 -13.63 -20.66 -3.59
CA ASN A 152 -15.05 -20.65 -3.26
C ASN A 152 -15.23 -19.99 -1.88
N ARG A 153 -15.86 -18.81 -1.83
CA ARG A 153 -15.97 -18.00 -0.59
C ARG A 153 -16.66 -18.72 0.56
N HIS A 154 -17.51 -19.71 0.28
CA HIS A 154 -18.25 -20.43 1.31
C HIS A 154 -17.42 -21.51 2.02
N THR A 155 -16.41 -22.07 1.35
CA THR A 155 -15.69 -23.28 1.77
C THR A 155 -14.16 -23.16 1.78
N GLY A 156 -13.59 -22.09 1.22
CA GLY A 156 -12.13 -21.89 1.11
C GLY A 156 -11.44 -22.77 0.06
N LYS A 157 -12.18 -23.64 -0.65
CA LYS A 157 -11.63 -24.51 -1.69
C LYS A 157 -11.18 -23.69 -2.89
N GLN A 158 -9.95 -23.93 -3.37
CA GLN A 158 -9.44 -23.35 -4.60
C GLN A 158 -10.27 -23.79 -5.81
N LEU A 159 -10.64 -22.82 -6.66
CA LEU A 159 -11.34 -22.99 -7.93
C LEU A 159 -10.36 -22.96 -9.10
N TRP A 160 -9.46 -21.98 -9.11
CA TRP A 160 -8.35 -21.86 -10.06
C TRP A 160 -7.18 -21.08 -9.43
N SER A 161 -5.99 -21.24 -10.03
CA SER A 161 -4.78 -20.49 -9.68
C SER A 161 -3.96 -20.28 -10.95
N VAL A 162 -3.49 -19.06 -11.19
CA VAL A 162 -2.62 -18.74 -12.34
C VAL A 162 -1.37 -17.99 -11.88
N GLN A 163 -0.21 -18.36 -12.41
CA GLN A 163 1.02 -17.61 -12.20
C GLN A 163 0.98 -16.35 -13.08
N THR A 164 0.94 -15.16 -12.47
CA THR A 164 0.82 -13.89 -13.21
C THR A 164 2.18 -13.34 -13.66
N THR A 165 3.24 -13.67 -12.90
CA THR A 165 4.60 -13.16 -13.03
C THR A 165 5.59 -14.23 -13.49
N ASP A 166 6.67 -13.79 -14.11
CA ASP A 166 7.85 -14.63 -14.35
C ASP A 166 8.46 -15.06 -13.00
N PRO A 167 8.42 -16.36 -12.64
CA PRO A 167 8.87 -16.82 -11.32
C PRO A 167 10.39 -16.76 -11.15
N THR A 168 11.17 -16.53 -12.22
CA THR A 168 12.62 -16.35 -12.14
C THR A 168 13.02 -14.93 -11.73
N LYS A 169 12.05 -14.01 -11.67
CA LYS A 169 12.26 -12.59 -11.35
C LYS A 169 11.64 -12.23 -9.98
N PRO A 170 12.18 -11.22 -9.29
CA PRO A 170 11.69 -10.76 -7.98
C PRO A 170 10.41 -9.91 -8.11
N TYR A 171 9.36 -10.49 -8.70
CA TYR A 171 8.01 -9.93 -8.65
C TYR A 171 7.26 -10.48 -7.44
N THR A 172 6.47 -9.63 -6.80
CA THR A 172 5.55 -10.03 -5.72
C THR A 172 4.16 -9.41 -5.91
N ILE A 173 3.14 -9.88 -5.18
CA ILE A 173 1.82 -9.24 -5.12
C ILE A 173 1.45 -8.98 -3.66
N THR A 174 1.22 -7.70 -3.33
CA THR A 174 0.83 -7.22 -1.99
C THR A 174 -0.54 -6.53 -2.00
N GLY A 175 -0.88 -5.78 -3.06
CA GLY A 175 -2.17 -5.11 -3.23
C GLY A 175 -3.36 -6.07 -3.36
N ALA A 176 -4.55 -5.59 -3.01
CA ALA A 176 -5.80 -6.34 -3.19
C ALA A 176 -6.22 -6.31 -4.68
N PRO A 177 -6.66 -7.45 -5.27
CA PRO A 177 -7.29 -7.42 -6.58
C PRO A 177 -8.59 -6.62 -6.54
N ARG A 178 -9.05 -6.11 -7.69
CA ARG A 178 -10.41 -5.58 -7.84
C ARG A 178 -11.16 -6.40 -8.90
N VAL A 179 -12.49 -6.50 -8.80
CA VAL A 179 -13.32 -7.14 -9.82
C VAL A 179 -14.13 -6.09 -10.55
N VAL A 180 -14.05 -6.11 -11.89
CA VAL A 180 -14.75 -5.19 -12.79
C VAL A 180 -15.35 -6.02 -13.92
N ARG A 181 -16.67 -5.99 -14.08
CA ARG A 181 -17.38 -6.55 -15.25
C ARG A 181 -16.96 -7.99 -15.59
N GLY A 182 -16.94 -8.86 -14.57
CA GLY A 182 -16.54 -10.27 -14.67
C GLY A 182 -15.04 -10.52 -14.81
N LYS A 183 -14.18 -9.51 -14.59
CA LYS A 183 -12.72 -9.60 -14.72
C LYS A 183 -12.05 -9.26 -13.40
N VAL A 184 -11.12 -10.10 -12.96
CA VAL A 184 -10.25 -9.87 -11.80
C VAL A 184 -9.00 -9.16 -12.28
N ILE A 185 -8.73 -7.98 -11.71
CA ILE A 185 -7.65 -7.10 -12.13
C ILE A 185 -6.62 -7.03 -11.01
N ILE A 186 -5.36 -7.30 -11.35
CA ILE A 186 -4.23 -7.29 -10.41
C ILE A 186 -2.94 -6.83 -11.09
N GLY A 187 -2.08 -6.14 -10.36
CA GLY A 187 -0.72 -5.80 -10.76
C GLY A 187 0.33 -6.60 -9.98
N ASN A 188 1.45 -5.95 -9.63
CA ASN A 188 2.60 -6.54 -8.95
C ASN A 188 3.48 -5.43 -8.35
N GLY A 189 4.38 -5.81 -7.44
CA GLY A 189 5.51 -5.03 -6.92
C GLY A 189 6.86 -5.63 -7.30
N GLY A 190 7.96 -4.92 -6.98
CA GLY A 190 9.34 -5.36 -7.24
C GLY A 190 10.26 -4.32 -7.91
N ALA A 191 9.85 -3.06 -8.08
CA ALA A 191 10.64 -2.03 -8.78
C ALA A 191 12.04 -1.84 -8.17
N GLU A 192 12.15 -2.02 -6.85
CA GLU A 192 13.37 -1.90 -6.03
C GLU A 192 14.45 -2.90 -6.48
N TYR A 193 14.06 -4.02 -7.07
CA TYR A 193 14.98 -5.07 -7.53
C TYR A 193 15.27 -4.98 -9.04
N GLY A 194 14.49 -4.20 -9.80
CA GLY A 194 14.57 -4.08 -11.25
C GLY A 194 13.64 -5.04 -11.99
N VAL A 195 12.33 -4.72 -12.01
CA VAL A 195 11.31 -5.44 -12.78
C VAL A 195 10.53 -4.49 -13.69
N ARG A 196 9.79 -5.02 -14.68
CA ARG A 196 8.97 -4.23 -15.61
C ARG A 196 7.51 -4.23 -15.15
N GLY A 197 6.98 -3.08 -14.78
CA GLY A 197 5.62 -2.95 -14.26
C GLY A 197 4.52 -3.28 -15.28
N TYR A 198 3.42 -3.86 -14.78
CA TYR A 198 2.19 -4.06 -15.53
C TYR A 198 0.99 -4.29 -14.61
N VAL A 199 -0.20 -4.17 -15.19
CA VAL A 199 -1.48 -4.65 -14.64
C VAL A 199 -2.11 -5.64 -15.63
N THR A 200 -2.83 -6.63 -15.14
CA THR A 200 -3.47 -7.67 -15.96
C THR A 200 -4.89 -7.93 -15.50
N ALA A 201 -5.81 -8.12 -16.45
CA ALA A 201 -7.15 -8.61 -16.21
C ALA A 201 -7.28 -10.09 -16.59
N TYR A 202 -7.90 -10.87 -15.70
CA TYR A 202 -8.20 -12.29 -15.87
C TYR A 202 -9.71 -12.51 -15.77
N ASP A 203 -10.27 -13.44 -16.54
CA ASP A 203 -11.67 -13.83 -16.43
C ASP A 203 -11.97 -14.41 -15.04
N ALA A 204 -12.98 -13.90 -14.36
CA ALA A 204 -13.28 -14.28 -12.97
C ALA A 204 -13.74 -15.75 -12.83
N ALA A 205 -14.34 -16.33 -13.87
CA ALA A 205 -14.82 -17.70 -13.84
C ALA A 205 -13.69 -18.74 -14.01
N THR A 206 -12.71 -18.46 -14.86
CA THR A 206 -11.71 -19.42 -15.37
C THR A 206 -10.25 -19.08 -15.05
N GLY A 207 -9.94 -17.83 -14.69
CA GLY A 207 -8.57 -17.35 -14.52
C GLY A 207 -7.82 -17.10 -15.84
N LYS A 208 -8.46 -17.22 -17.00
CA LYS A 208 -7.84 -16.94 -18.31
C LYS A 208 -7.48 -15.46 -18.44
N GLN A 209 -6.25 -15.13 -18.84
CA GLN A 209 -5.86 -13.74 -19.15
C GLN A 209 -6.73 -13.18 -20.27
N VAL A 210 -7.32 -12.00 -20.04
CA VAL A 210 -8.13 -11.24 -21.01
C VAL A 210 -7.26 -10.20 -21.71
N TRP A 211 -6.58 -9.37 -20.93
CA TRP A 211 -5.66 -8.33 -21.41
C TRP A 211 -4.56 -8.05 -20.38
N ARG A 212 -3.42 -7.54 -20.85
CA ARG A 212 -2.32 -7.00 -20.03
C ARG A 212 -1.96 -5.61 -20.52
N PHE A 213 -1.59 -4.71 -19.61
CA PHE A 213 -1.05 -3.39 -19.91
C PHE A 213 0.28 -3.21 -19.15
N TYR A 214 1.39 -3.15 -19.88
CA TYR A 214 2.69 -2.76 -19.33
C TYR A 214 2.72 -1.24 -19.12
N THR A 215 3.31 -0.82 -18.00
CA THR A 215 3.40 0.60 -17.60
C THR A 215 4.70 1.26 -18.04
N VAL A 216 5.73 0.50 -18.39
CA VAL A 216 6.99 1.02 -18.95
C VAL A 216 7.39 0.21 -20.20
N PRO A 217 8.03 0.85 -21.21
CA PRO A 217 8.41 0.19 -22.45
C PRO A 217 9.43 -0.92 -22.24
N GLY A 218 9.36 -1.96 -23.08
CA GLY A 218 10.35 -3.04 -23.11
C GLY A 218 11.63 -2.64 -23.85
N ASP A 219 12.44 -3.64 -24.19
CA ASP A 219 13.58 -3.49 -25.10
C ASP A 219 13.08 -3.18 -26.52
N PRO A 220 13.37 -1.98 -27.09
CA PRO A 220 12.88 -1.60 -28.41
C PRO A 220 13.34 -2.54 -29.54
N ALA A 221 14.47 -3.24 -29.39
CA ALA A 221 14.98 -4.17 -30.39
C ALA A 221 14.19 -5.48 -30.47
N LYS A 222 13.34 -5.77 -29.47
CA LYS A 222 12.45 -6.95 -29.45
C LYS A 222 11.06 -6.67 -30.04
N GLY A 223 10.71 -5.40 -30.28
CA GLY A 223 9.41 -5.00 -30.82
C GLY A 223 8.25 -5.11 -29.81
N PRO A 224 6.99 -5.03 -30.29
CA PRO A 224 5.78 -5.15 -29.47
C PRO A 224 5.64 -6.55 -28.85
N ASP A 225 5.01 -6.63 -27.67
CA ASP A 225 4.92 -7.87 -26.87
C ASP A 225 3.53 -8.53 -26.86
N GLY A 226 2.58 -7.98 -27.61
CA GLY A 226 1.20 -8.47 -27.76
C GLY A 226 0.23 -7.94 -26.71
N ALA A 227 0.67 -7.05 -25.82
CA ALA A 227 -0.15 -6.44 -24.78
C ALA A 227 -1.02 -5.28 -25.30
N ALA A 228 -2.12 -4.99 -24.60
CA ALA A 228 -2.99 -3.83 -24.89
C ALA A 228 -2.27 -2.48 -24.73
N SER A 229 -1.09 -2.48 -24.10
CA SER A 229 -0.18 -1.35 -23.99
C SER A 229 0.63 -1.05 -25.25
N ASP A 230 0.83 -1.99 -26.18
CA ASP A 230 1.81 -1.86 -27.28
C ASP A 230 1.77 -0.53 -28.06
N PRO A 231 0.60 -0.03 -28.53
CA PRO A 231 0.54 1.23 -29.27
C PRO A 231 1.02 2.42 -28.44
N GLN A 232 0.81 2.37 -27.12
CA GLN A 232 1.20 3.42 -26.19
C GLN A 232 2.64 3.24 -25.66
N MET A 233 3.19 2.02 -25.67
CA MET A 233 4.59 1.77 -25.35
C MET A 233 5.53 2.37 -26.41
N ALA A 234 5.13 2.38 -27.68
CA ALA A 234 5.88 3.05 -28.75
C ALA A 234 6.00 4.57 -28.53
N GLU A 235 4.96 5.21 -28.01
CA GLU A 235 5.01 6.63 -27.61
C GLU A 235 5.78 6.82 -26.29
N ALA A 236 5.54 5.97 -25.29
CA ALA A 236 6.24 6.03 -24.01
C ALA A 236 7.76 5.91 -24.18
N ALA A 237 8.25 5.02 -25.05
CA ALA A 237 9.66 4.81 -25.34
C ALA A 237 10.42 6.08 -25.76
N LYS A 238 9.74 7.07 -26.36
CA LYS A 238 10.34 8.38 -26.70
C LYS A 238 10.76 9.21 -25.48
N THR A 239 10.31 8.81 -24.29
CA THR A 239 10.62 9.45 -23.00
C THR A 239 11.67 8.69 -22.17
N TRP A 240 12.32 7.67 -22.75
CA TRP A 240 13.37 6.87 -22.11
C TRP A 240 14.66 6.89 -22.94
N PHE A 241 15.79 6.78 -22.27
CA PHE A 241 17.14 6.85 -22.86
C PHE A 241 18.03 5.73 -22.29
N GLY A 242 19.13 5.40 -22.97
CA GLY A 242 20.01 4.31 -22.57
C GLY A 242 19.36 2.93 -22.60
N LYS A 243 19.67 2.09 -21.62
CA LYS A 243 19.24 0.68 -21.53
C LYS A 243 18.41 0.36 -20.28
N TRP A 244 17.37 1.14 -20.02
CA TRP A 244 16.47 0.92 -18.86
C TRP A 244 15.92 -0.51 -18.80
N TYR A 245 15.70 -1.14 -19.96
CA TYR A 245 15.11 -2.47 -20.11
C TYR A 245 16.00 -3.61 -19.55
N ASP A 246 17.32 -3.43 -19.52
CA ASP A 246 18.25 -4.40 -18.89
C ASP A 246 18.07 -4.43 -17.36
N MET A 247 17.44 -3.40 -16.79
CA MET A 247 17.16 -3.24 -15.36
C MET A 247 15.65 -3.22 -15.05
N GLY A 248 14.79 -3.59 -16.02
CA GLY A 248 13.34 -3.67 -15.89
C GLY A 248 12.57 -2.33 -16.00
N GLY A 249 13.11 -1.23 -15.51
CA GLY A 249 12.54 0.12 -15.62
C GLY A 249 11.59 0.54 -14.50
N GLY A 250 10.97 -0.39 -13.76
CA GLY A 250 10.03 -0.10 -12.68
C GLY A 250 8.59 0.10 -13.16
N GLY A 251 7.86 1.05 -12.56
CA GLY A 251 6.46 1.36 -12.87
C GLY A 251 5.45 0.33 -12.32
N THR A 252 5.81 -0.43 -11.29
CA THR A 252 4.98 -1.52 -10.74
C THR A 252 3.64 -1.03 -10.17
N VAL A 253 2.54 -1.68 -10.54
CA VAL A 253 1.16 -1.35 -10.11
C VAL A 253 0.82 -2.18 -8.86
N TRP A 254 1.32 -1.78 -7.70
CA TRP A 254 1.34 -2.63 -6.51
C TRP A 254 0.19 -2.43 -5.51
N ASP A 255 -0.69 -1.44 -5.72
CA ASP A 255 -1.84 -1.18 -4.82
C ASP A 255 -3.12 -0.66 -5.51
N SER A 256 -3.23 0.64 -5.79
CA SER A 256 -4.52 1.23 -6.22
C SER A 256 -4.91 0.92 -7.67
N ILE A 257 -6.08 0.31 -7.80
CA ILE A 257 -6.78 -0.03 -9.06
C ILE A 257 -8.27 0.27 -8.81
N VAL A 258 -8.83 1.28 -9.48
CA VAL A 258 -10.14 1.88 -9.13
C VAL A 258 -11.05 1.94 -10.36
N TYR A 259 -12.37 1.82 -10.20
CA TYR A 259 -13.31 1.68 -11.32
C TYR A 259 -14.41 2.75 -11.33
N ASP A 260 -14.45 3.52 -12.41
CA ASP A 260 -15.53 4.44 -12.72
C ASP A 260 -16.66 3.73 -13.48
N ALA A 261 -17.79 3.54 -12.80
CA ALA A 261 -18.98 2.97 -13.39
C ALA A 261 -19.76 3.95 -14.29
N ASP A 262 -19.64 5.26 -14.08
CA ASP A 262 -20.30 6.31 -14.89
C ASP A 262 -19.65 6.41 -16.27
N LEU A 263 -18.31 6.36 -16.29
CA LEU A 263 -17.48 6.55 -17.49
C LEU A 263 -17.02 5.23 -18.13
N ASN A 264 -17.27 4.09 -17.47
CA ASN A 264 -16.72 2.77 -17.79
C ASN A 264 -15.18 2.81 -17.94
N ARG A 265 -14.47 3.23 -16.89
CA ARG A 265 -13.01 3.41 -16.90
C ARG A 265 -12.33 2.72 -15.73
N LEU A 266 -11.15 2.18 -15.98
CA LEU A 266 -10.23 1.73 -14.95
C LEU A 266 -9.16 2.80 -14.74
N TYR A 267 -8.90 3.18 -13.50
CA TYR A 267 -7.75 4.00 -13.13
C TYR A 267 -6.74 3.15 -12.37
N ILE A 268 -5.47 3.25 -12.75
CA ILE A 268 -4.37 2.58 -12.06
C ILE A 268 -3.36 3.62 -11.55
N GLY A 269 -2.87 3.40 -10.35
CA GLY A 269 -1.72 4.11 -9.82
C GLY A 269 -0.42 3.42 -10.22
N VAL A 270 0.53 4.15 -10.77
CA VAL A 270 1.78 3.58 -11.30
C VAL A 270 2.97 3.89 -10.40
N GLY A 271 3.80 2.88 -10.14
CA GLY A 271 4.94 2.96 -9.23
C GLY A 271 6.11 3.84 -9.71
N ASN A 272 7.10 3.89 -8.84
CA ASN A 272 8.42 4.48 -9.01
C ASN A 272 9.25 3.84 -10.13
N GLY A 273 10.32 4.52 -10.57
CA GLY A 273 11.29 3.96 -11.51
C GLY A 273 12.26 2.96 -10.86
N GLY A 274 12.71 1.97 -11.64
CA GLY A 274 13.70 0.98 -11.23
C GLY A 274 14.89 0.91 -12.22
N PRO A 275 16.14 1.24 -11.82
CA PRO A 275 16.57 1.84 -10.56
C PRO A 275 15.84 3.14 -10.21
N HIS A 276 15.81 3.50 -8.93
CA HIS A 276 15.25 4.78 -8.50
C HIS A 276 16.03 5.95 -9.14
N ASN A 277 17.37 5.89 -9.16
CA ASN A 277 18.22 6.91 -9.77
C ASN A 277 17.99 7.06 -11.29
N GLN A 278 17.38 8.18 -11.74
CA GLN A 278 17.16 8.47 -13.17
C GLN A 278 18.49 8.64 -13.95
N GLY A 279 19.54 9.15 -13.31
CA GLY A 279 20.90 9.24 -13.86
C GLY A 279 21.43 7.87 -14.35
N VAL A 280 21.13 6.82 -13.59
CA VAL A 280 21.43 5.42 -13.95
C VAL A 280 20.39 4.83 -14.89
N ARG A 281 19.10 4.95 -14.54
CA ARG A 281 17.99 4.29 -15.25
C ARG A 281 17.82 4.77 -16.69
N SER A 282 18.01 6.06 -16.93
CA SER A 282 17.66 6.73 -18.20
C SER A 282 18.59 7.91 -18.51
N GLU A 283 19.89 7.80 -18.21
CA GLU A 283 20.93 8.81 -18.49
C GLU A 283 20.63 10.22 -17.92
N GLY A 284 19.78 10.33 -16.89
CA GLY A 284 19.31 11.62 -16.35
C GLY A 284 18.34 12.38 -17.26
N LYS A 285 17.75 11.71 -18.26
CA LYS A 285 16.91 12.29 -19.32
C LYS A 285 15.51 11.67 -19.34
N GLY A 286 14.56 12.47 -19.80
CA GLY A 286 13.22 12.01 -20.18
C GLY A 286 12.25 11.79 -19.02
N ASP A 287 10.97 11.92 -19.34
CA ASP A 287 9.86 11.78 -18.39
C ASP A 287 9.62 10.33 -17.92
N ASN A 288 10.18 9.34 -18.62
CA ASN A 288 10.12 7.91 -18.27
C ASN A 288 8.68 7.40 -18.08
N LEU A 289 7.80 7.69 -19.03
CA LEU A 289 6.39 7.28 -18.95
C LEU A 289 6.23 5.76 -18.79
N PHE A 290 5.39 5.24 -17.88
CA PHE A 290 4.41 5.92 -17.02
C PHE A 290 4.77 5.93 -15.52
N ILE A 291 6.05 5.95 -15.13
CA ILE A 291 6.40 5.98 -13.69
C ILE A 291 5.81 7.22 -13.01
N GLY A 292 5.42 7.11 -11.73
CA GLY A 292 4.85 8.24 -10.96
C GLY A 292 3.64 8.88 -11.65
N SER A 293 2.71 8.07 -12.18
CA SER A 293 1.52 8.52 -12.92
C SER A 293 0.22 7.86 -12.42
N VAL A 294 -0.90 8.56 -12.64
CA VAL A 294 -2.24 7.95 -12.72
C VAL A 294 -2.55 7.69 -14.19
N VAL A 295 -2.96 6.47 -14.55
CA VAL A 295 -3.28 6.08 -15.93
C VAL A 295 -4.73 5.58 -16.02
N ALA A 296 -5.47 6.05 -17.02
CA ALA A 296 -6.82 5.60 -17.35
C ALA A 296 -6.80 4.60 -18.51
N LEU A 297 -7.42 3.43 -18.27
CA LEU A 297 -7.57 2.33 -19.23
C LEU A 297 -9.05 2.01 -19.47
N ASP A 298 -9.34 1.47 -20.64
CA ASP A 298 -10.60 0.77 -20.90
C ASP A 298 -10.63 -0.56 -20.13
N PRO A 299 -11.67 -0.84 -19.32
CA PRO A 299 -11.68 -2.00 -18.42
C PRO A 299 -11.91 -3.34 -19.14
N ASP A 300 -12.51 -3.32 -20.33
CA ASP A 300 -12.85 -4.54 -21.07
C ASP A 300 -11.71 -5.00 -22.00
N THR A 301 -10.85 -4.07 -22.45
CA THR A 301 -9.77 -4.30 -23.42
C THR A 301 -8.36 -3.98 -22.91
N GLY A 302 -8.22 -3.21 -21.82
CA GLY A 302 -6.92 -2.74 -21.30
C GLY A 302 -6.29 -1.61 -22.11
N LYS A 303 -7.00 -1.05 -23.10
CA LYS A 303 -6.50 0.00 -23.98
C LYS A 303 -6.32 1.32 -23.22
N TYR A 304 -5.20 2.01 -23.46
CA TYR A 304 -4.94 3.35 -22.93
C TYR A 304 -6.00 4.40 -23.35
N ILE A 305 -6.37 5.28 -22.43
CA ILE A 305 -7.26 6.43 -22.65
C ILE A 305 -6.52 7.76 -22.40
N TRP A 306 -6.00 7.95 -21.19
CA TRP A 306 -5.20 9.13 -20.79
C TRP A 306 -4.24 8.78 -19.65
N HIS A 307 -3.27 9.64 -19.37
CA HIS A 307 -2.48 9.61 -18.13
C HIS A 307 -2.27 11.03 -17.59
N TYR A 308 -1.96 11.13 -16.30
CA TYR A 308 -1.35 12.30 -15.69
C TYR A 308 -0.12 11.85 -14.90
N GLN A 309 1.03 12.46 -15.17
CA GLN A 309 2.28 12.14 -14.49
C GLN A 309 2.56 13.15 -13.38
N GLU A 310 2.41 12.69 -12.15
CA GLU A 310 2.54 13.48 -10.93
C GLU A 310 4.01 13.73 -10.56
N THR A 311 4.90 12.79 -10.93
CA THR A 311 6.35 12.92 -10.75
C THR A 311 7.12 12.54 -12.02
N PRO A 312 7.30 13.49 -12.97
CA PRO A 312 8.04 13.24 -14.21
C PRO A 312 9.48 12.78 -13.98
N GLY A 313 9.85 11.68 -14.63
CA GLY A 313 11.19 11.09 -14.55
C GLY A 313 11.64 10.72 -13.14
N ASP A 314 10.73 10.35 -12.22
CA ASP A 314 10.96 10.03 -10.79
C ASP A 314 12.39 9.56 -10.46
N THR A 315 13.00 10.20 -9.45
CA THR A 315 14.30 9.80 -8.93
C THR A 315 14.35 9.68 -7.39
N TRP A 316 13.19 9.50 -6.73
CA TRP A 316 13.04 9.68 -5.28
C TRP A 316 12.23 8.57 -4.59
N ASP A 317 11.84 7.51 -5.32
CA ASP A 317 10.83 6.53 -4.92
C ASP A 317 9.43 7.16 -4.79
N TYR A 318 9.05 8.05 -5.72
CA TYR A 318 7.72 8.66 -5.72
C TYR A 318 6.76 7.90 -6.62
N THR A 319 6.21 6.83 -6.04
CA THR A 319 5.06 6.12 -6.57
C THR A 319 3.82 7.02 -6.65
N SER A 320 2.94 6.70 -7.59
CA SER A 320 1.55 7.18 -7.66
C SER A 320 0.54 6.05 -7.41
N THR A 321 0.91 5.04 -6.59
CA THR A 321 0.10 3.85 -6.28
C THR A 321 -0.86 4.04 -5.10
N GLN A 322 -0.79 5.18 -4.43
CA GLN A 322 -1.55 5.54 -3.24
C GLN A 322 -3.06 5.63 -3.55
N THR A 323 -3.89 5.70 -2.50
CA THR A 323 -5.36 5.63 -2.62
C THR A 323 -5.90 6.69 -3.59
N ILE A 324 -6.47 6.22 -4.70
CA ILE A 324 -7.22 7.03 -5.66
C ILE A 324 -8.70 7.01 -5.22
N ILE A 325 -9.29 8.18 -4.96
CA ILE A 325 -10.72 8.31 -4.65
C ILE A 325 -11.45 9.00 -5.79
N LEU A 326 -12.62 8.50 -6.20
CA LEU A 326 -13.49 9.16 -7.16
C LEU A 326 -14.54 9.99 -6.42
N ALA A 327 -14.60 11.29 -6.72
CA ALA A 327 -15.55 12.22 -6.11
C ALA A 327 -16.18 13.15 -7.15
N ASP A 328 -17.38 13.63 -6.88
CA ASP A 328 -18.04 14.67 -7.66
C ASP A 328 -18.07 15.96 -6.81
N LEU A 329 -17.40 17.02 -7.28
CA LEU A 329 -17.15 18.25 -6.51
C LEU A 329 -17.65 19.51 -7.25
N PRO A 330 -18.33 20.44 -6.56
CA PRO A 330 -18.64 21.75 -7.11
C PRO A 330 -17.37 22.64 -7.11
N ILE A 331 -16.69 22.72 -8.25
CA ILE A 331 -15.49 23.53 -8.48
C ILE A 331 -15.80 24.53 -9.60
N ASP A 332 -15.45 25.80 -9.41
CA ASP A 332 -15.75 26.90 -10.34
C ASP A 332 -17.25 27.03 -10.71
N GLY A 333 -18.14 26.65 -9.77
CA GLY A 333 -19.58 26.64 -9.97
C GLY A 333 -20.13 25.43 -10.76
N VAL A 334 -19.27 24.53 -11.24
CA VAL A 334 -19.63 23.33 -12.01
C VAL A 334 -19.41 22.08 -11.17
N ASN A 335 -20.32 21.11 -11.21
CA ASN A 335 -20.08 19.81 -10.59
C ASN A 335 -19.12 18.97 -11.46
N ARG A 336 -17.85 18.88 -11.05
CA ARG A 336 -16.77 18.20 -11.77
C ARG A 336 -16.61 16.77 -11.28
N LYS A 337 -16.51 15.82 -12.22
CA LYS A 337 -16.13 14.43 -11.94
C LYS A 337 -14.61 14.36 -11.77
N VAL A 338 -14.14 14.14 -10.54
CA VAL A 338 -12.72 14.20 -10.20
C VAL A 338 -12.18 12.89 -9.60
N ILE A 339 -10.88 12.73 -9.72
CA ILE A 339 -10.02 11.91 -8.87
C ILE A 339 -9.44 12.82 -7.80
N LEU A 340 -9.42 12.33 -6.55
CA LEU A 340 -8.66 12.87 -5.44
C LEU A 340 -7.50 11.90 -5.19
N HIS A 341 -6.27 12.40 -5.10
CA HIS A 341 -5.09 11.56 -4.91
C HIS A 341 -3.99 12.27 -4.11
N ALA A 342 -3.39 11.54 -3.17
CA ALA A 342 -2.27 11.98 -2.34
C ALA A 342 -1.09 10.98 -2.52
N PRO A 343 -0.31 11.06 -3.60
CA PRO A 343 0.87 10.20 -3.79
C PRO A 343 1.96 10.50 -2.75
N LYS A 344 3.02 9.68 -2.78
CA LYS A 344 4.20 9.83 -1.90
C LYS A 344 4.82 11.23 -1.91
N ASN A 345 4.73 11.98 -3.00
CA ASN A 345 5.49 13.21 -3.27
C ASN A 345 5.04 14.48 -2.49
N ALA A 346 4.08 14.36 -1.56
CA ALA A 346 3.50 15.42 -0.72
C ALA A 346 2.55 16.44 -1.38
N PHE A 347 2.24 16.31 -2.68
CA PHE A 347 1.18 17.11 -3.31
C PHE A 347 -0.17 16.37 -3.29
N PHE A 348 -1.25 17.10 -3.02
CA PHE A 348 -2.62 16.63 -3.15
C PHE A 348 -3.14 17.07 -4.51
N TYR A 349 -3.58 16.12 -5.31
CA TYR A 349 -4.05 16.35 -6.68
C TYR A 349 -5.56 16.19 -6.75
N VAL A 350 -6.21 17.15 -7.41
CA VAL A 350 -7.58 17.04 -7.90
C VAL A 350 -7.49 16.95 -9.41
N ILE A 351 -7.82 15.80 -9.99
CA ILE A 351 -7.65 15.52 -11.43
C ILE A 351 -9.03 15.34 -12.06
N ASP A 352 -9.29 16.00 -13.18
CA ASP A 352 -10.51 15.83 -13.98
C ASP A 352 -10.56 14.40 -14.55
N ARG A 353 -11.38 13.51 -13.98
CA ARG A 353 -11.32 12.06 -14.31
C ARG A 353 -11.88 11.73 -15.70
N GLN A 354 -12.52 12.70 -16.35
CA GLN A 354 -12.94 12.65 -17.75
C GLN A 354 -11.79 12.91 -18.73
N THR A 355 -10.78 13.71 -18.36
CA THR A 355 -9.73 14.17 -19.30
C THR A 355 -8.29 13.95 -18.86
N GLY A 356 -8.04 13.61 -17.59
CA GLY A 356 -6.69 13.48 -17.02
C GLY A 356 -6.00 14.80 -16.72
N LYS A 357 -6.70 15.95 -16.83
CA LYS A 357 -6.11 17.26 -16.56
C LYS A 357 -6.13 17.56 -15.07
N PRO A 358 -5.01 18.02 -14.45
CA PRO A 358 -5.04 18.50 -13.08
C PRO A 358 -5.88 19.78 -13.00
N ILE A 359 -6.82 19.81 -12.05
CA ILE A 359 -7.61 20.99 -11.67
C ILE A 359 -6.86 21.76 -10.58
N SER A 360 -6.24 21.04 -9.64
CA SER A 360 -5.29 21.59 -8.67
C SER A 360 -4.24 20.56 -8.28
N ALA A 361 -3.08 21.07 -7.86
CA ALA A 361 -2.01 20.31 -7.23
C ALA A 361 -1.40 21.19 -6.12
N THR A 362 -1.47 20.78 -4.85
CA THR A 362 -1.08 21.65 -3.72
C THR A 362 -0.45 20.84 -2.59
N PRO A 363 0.66 21.30 -1.96
CA PRO A 363 1.31 20.55 -0.88
C PRO A 363 0.38 20.33 0.33
N TYR A 364 0.21 19.06 0.76
CA TYR A 364 -0.50 18.69 2.00
C TYR A 364 0.43 18.40 3.18
N SER A 365 1.73 18.22 2.91
CA SER A 365 2.78 18.00 3.90
C SER A 365 4.09 18.65 3.42
N LYS A 366 5.14 18.64 4.25
CA LYS A 366 6.41 19.31 3.98
C LYS A 366 7.24 18.54 2.95
N GLN A 367 7.85 19.27 2.01
CA GLN A 367 8.69 18.72 0.96
C GLN A 367 9.91 19.61 0.65
N THR A 368 10.97 19.02 0.11
CA THR A 368 12.18 19.72 -0.37
C THR A 368 12.45 19.55 -1.87
N TRP A 369 11.82 18.58 -2.53
CA TRP A 369 12.12 18.21 -3.92
C TRP A 369 11.53 19.17 -4.97
N ALA A 370 10.42 19.86 -4.67
CA ALA A 370 9.73 20.78 -5.57
C ALA A 370 9.08 21.93 -4.80
N THR A 371 9.09 23.12 -5.40
CA THR A 371 8.54 24.36 -4.80
C THR A 371 7.05 24.56 -5.09
N GLY A 372 6.51 23.87 -6.09
CA GLY A 372 5.11 23.92 -6.50
C GLY A 372 4.85 23.03 -7.72
N VAL A 373 3.66 23.18 -8.31
CA VAL A 373 3.32 22.65 -9.64
C VAL A 373 2.92 23.84 -10.51
N ASP A 374 3.52 23.96 -11.69
CA ASP A 374 3.03 24.88 -12.71
C ASP A 374 1.74 24.32 -13.30
N MET A 375 0.61 24.98 -13.02
CA MET A 375 -0.71 24.55 -13.51
C MET A 375 -0.93 24.84 -15.01
N ALA A 376 -0.04 25.60 -15.69
CA ALA A 376 -0.12 25.80 -17.13
C ALA A 376 0.39 24.58 -17.92
N THR A 377 1.48 23.95 -17.46
CA THR A 377 1.98 22.67 -18.01
C THR A 377 1.50 21.44 -17.24
N GLY A 378 0.99 21.62 -16.03
CA GLY A 378 0.65 20.54 -15.08
C GLY A 378 1.87 19.90 -14.41
N ARG A 379 3.07 20.49 -14.49
CA ARG A 379 4.35 19.85 -14.09
C ARG A 379 4.91 20.38 -12.77
N PRO A 380 5.53 19.53 -11.93
CA PRO A 380 6.28 19.98 -10.75
C PRO A 380 7.41 20.96 -11.09
N ILE A 381 7.57 21.99 -10.26
CA ILE A 381 8.69 22.93 -10.30
C ILE A 381 9.77 22.41 -9.36
N GLU A 382 10.74 21.67 -9.91
CA GLU A 382 11.80 21.05 -9.12
C GLU A 382 12.69 22.05 -8.38
N ALA A 383 13.05 21.72 -7.15
CA ALA A 383 13.94 22.54 -6.33
C ALA A 383 15.41 22.37 -6.74
N PRO A 384 16.26 23.40 -6.56
CA PRO A 384 17.70 23.29 -6.83
C PRO A 384 18.34 22.11 -6.10
N GLY A 385 19.01 21.24 -6.86
CA GLY A 385 19.67 20.03 -6.33
C GLY A 385 18.77 18.79 -6.15
N ALA A 386 17.46 18.87 -6.42
CA ALA A 386 16.55 17.73 -6.27
C ALA A 386 16.94 16.54 -7.16
N ARG A 387 17.51 16.78 -8.35
CA ARG A 387 18.22 15.78 -9.18
C ARG A 387 19.59 15.46 -8.57
N TRP A 388 19.56 14.84 -7.40
CA TRP A 388 20.69 14.59 -6.50
C TRP A 388 21.84 13.79 -7.11
N PHE A 389 21.57 12.99 -8.14
CA PHE A 389 22.60 12.22 -8.86
C PHE A 389 23.62 13.09 -9.62
N ASN A 390 23.34 14.39 -9.80
CA ASN A 390 24.28 15.36 -10.38
C ASN A 390 25.25 15.98 -9.34
N SER A 391 25.30 15.46 -8.10
CA SER A 391 26.05 16.04 -6.99
C SER A 391 26.59 14.96 -6.03
N GLU A 392 27.85 15.07 -5.63
CA GLU A 392 28.41 14.25 -4.53
C GLU A 392 27.87 14.67 -3.15
N LYS A 393 27.45 15.94 -3.00
CA LYS A 393 26.86 16.44 -1.75
C LYS A 393 25.46 15.84 -1.58
N PRO A 394 25.16 15.14 -0.46
CA PRO A 394 23.86 14.52 -0.27
C PRO A 394 22.71 15.53 -0.24
N PHE A 395 21.66 15.26 -0.99
CA PHE A 395 20.43 16.06 -1.00
C PHE A 395 19.53 15.66 0.19
N PRO A 396 19.06 16.63 1.01
CA PRO A 396 18.15 16.36 2.12
C PRO A 396 16.72 16.13 1.60
N LEU A 397 16.41 14.92 1.12
CA LEU A 397 15.09 14.61 0.56
C LEU A 397 14.02 14.56 1.66
N LEU A 398 12.97 15.34 1.44
CA LEU A 398 11.70 15.24 2.14
C LEU A 398 10.54 15.35 1.12
N PRO A 399 9.49 14.52 1.24
CA PRO A 399 9.45 13.28 2.01
C PRO A 399 10.48 12.26 1.47
N GLY A 400 11.05 11.42 2.35
CA GLY A 400 11.87 10.29 1.91
C GLY A 400 11.06 9.18 1.22
N PRO A 401 11.68 8.04 0.86
CA PRO A 401 11.04 6.95 0.11
C PRO A 401 9.73 6.37 0.71
N ASN A 402 9.50 6.53 2.02
CA ASN A 402 8.22 6.19 2.65
C ASN A 402 7.05 7.13 2.25
N GLY A 403 7.33 8.24 1.57
CA GLY A 403 6.36 9.27 1.18
C GLY A 403 5.85 10.13 2.33
N ALA A 404 5.14 11.20 1.97
CA ALA A 404 4.29 11.94 2.89
C ALA A 404 2.94 11.23 3.13
N HIS A 405 2.53 10.38 2.20
CA HIS A 405 1.43 9.41 2.29
C HIS A 405 1.90 8.12 1.58
N ASN A 406 1.37 6.97 2.01
CA ASN A 406 1.74 5.67 1.47
C ASN A 406 0.46 4.81 1.29
N TRP A 407 0.56 3.48 1.30
CA TRP A 407 -0.57 2.59 1.06
C TRP A 407 -1.70 2.66 2.10
N TYR A 408 -1.45 3.23 3.29
CA TYR A 408 -2.46 3.33 4.37
C TYR A 408 -3.71 4.05 3.85
N PRO A 409 -4.87 3.38 3.72
CA PRO A 409 -5.92 3.95 2.89
C PRO A 409 -6.49 5.28 3.40
N MET A 410 -6.47 6.31 2.53
CA MET A 410 -7.14 7.58 2.79
C MET A 410 -8.67 7.43 2.63
N ALA A 411 -9.47 8.35 3.16
CA ALA A 411 -10.94 8.30 3.07
C ALA A 411 -11.54 9.67 2.70
N TYR A 412 -12.77 9.72 2.20
CA TYR A 412 -13.45 10.95 1.79
C TYR A 412 -14.90 10.99 2.28
N SER A 413 -15.33 12.11 2.85
CA SER A 413 -16.73 12.33 3.23
C SER A 413 -17.44 13.20 2.19
N PRO A 414 -18.40 12.67 1.39
CA PRO A 414 -19.19 13.49 0.48
C PRO A 414 -20.10 14.49 1.22
N LYS A 415 -20.37 14.25 2.51
CA LYS A 415 -21.17 15.11 3.39
C LYS A 415 -20.38 16.36 3.84
N GLN A 416 -19.14 16.17 4.29
CA GLN A 416 -18.25 17.26 4.71
C GLN A 416 -17.46 17.86 3.52
N ARG A 417 -17.36 17.12 2.41
CA ARG A 417 -16.48 17.35 1.25
C ARG A 417 -14.99 17.41 1.63
N LEU A 418 -14.59 16.66 2.66
CA LEU A 418 -13.21 16.58 3.12
C LEU A 418 -12.61 15.22 2.79
N ALA A 419 -11.34 15.23 2.37
CA ALA A 419 -10.49 14.04 2.29
C ALA A 419 -9.63 13.94 3.56
N TYR A 420 -9.47 12.74 4.11
CA TYR A 420 -8.74 12.47 5.34
C TYR A 420 -7.52 11.63 5.01
N ILE A 421 -6.33 12.13 5.37
CA ILE A 421 -5.03 11.63 4.90
C ILE A 421 -4.16 11.20 6.11
N PRO A 422 -3.69 9.94 6.17
CA PRO A 422 -2.72 9.49 7.18
C PRO A 422 -1.29 9.87 6.75
N THR A 423 -0.77 11.00 7.24
CA THR A 423 0.54 11.52 6.80
C THR A 423 1.72 10.96 7.60
N THR A 424 2.87 10.87 6.91
CA THR A 424 4.20 10.64 7.47
C THR A 424 5.00 11.96 7.38
N GLU A 425 5.57 12.40 8.49
CA GLU A 425 6.10 13.76 8.65
C GLU A 425 7.60 13.74 9.00
N ASN A 426 8.33 14.73 8.47
CA ASN A 426 9.77 14.92 8.69
C ASN A 426 10.64 13.66 8.44
N SER A 427 10.18 12.68 7.64
CA SER A 427 10.92 11.46 7.27
C SER A 427 12.06 11.76 6.27
N LEU A 428 13.00 12.60 6.70
CA LEU A 428 14.18 13.02 5.97
C LEU A 428 15.02 11.82 5.51
N SER A 429 15.53 11.86 4.27
CA SER A 429 16.43 10.85 3.71
C SER A 429 17.55 11.53 2.91
N PRO A 430 18.82 11.47 3.34
CA PRO A 430 19.92 12.04 2.55
C PRO A 430 20.24 11.15 1.35
N LEU A 431 20.07 11.65 0.12
CA LEU A 431 20.34 10.91 -1.11
C LEU A 431 21.60 11.41 -1.81
N SER A 432 22.42 10.48 -2.33
CA SER A 432 23.65 10.76 -3.06
C SER A 432 23.98 9.60 -4.01
N PRO A 433 24.59 9.82 -5.18
CA PRO A 433 25.01 8.74 -6.06
C PRO A 433 26.00 7.79 -5.35
N PRO A 434 25.99 6.49 -5.66
CA PRO A 434 27.12 5.61 -5.36
C PRO A 434 28.31 5.99 -6.24
N LYS A 435 29.54 5.65 -5.84
CA LYS A 435 30.74 5.90 -6.65
C LYS A 435 30.67 5.20 -8.00
N GLU A 436 30.15 3.97 -8.00
CA GLU A 436 29.89 3.15 -9.18
C GLU A 436 28.54 2.44 -8.98
N PHE A 437 27.83 2.16 -10.07
CA PHE A 437 26.61 1.34 -10.03
C PHE A 437 26.82 0.07 -10.85
N THR A 438 26.44 -1.07 -10.26
CA THR A 438 26.36 -2.35 -10.94
C THR A 438 25.01 -2.97 -10.61
N PHE A 439 24.23 -3.37 -11.61
CA PHE A 439 22.98 -4.08 -11.39
C PHE A 439 23.24 -5.49 -10.85
N ARG A 440 22.56 -5.87 -9.77
CA ARG A 440 22.72 -7.14 -9.04
C ARG A 440 21.41 -7.92 -9.07
N PRO A 441 21.27 -8.98 -9.89
CA PRO A 441 20.01 -9.73 -10.02
C PRO A 441 19.52 -10.32 -8.69
N GLY A 442 18.29 -9.95 -8.31
CA GLY A 442 17.71 -10.34 -7.03
C GLY A 442 18.45 -9.74 -5.83
N SER A 443 18.75 -8.45 -5.88
CA SER A 443 19.13 -7.59 -4.76
C SER A 443 18.45 -6.23 -4.97
N TRP A 444 18.47 -5.32 -3.99
CA TRP A 444 17.99 -3.95 -4.20
C TRP A 444 18.94 -3.17 -5.13
N ASN A 445 18.38 -2.65 -6.23
CA ASN A 445 19.06 -1.96 -7.32
C ASN A 445 18.65 -0.48 -7.39
N MET A 446 18.66 0.20 -6.24
CA MET A 446 18.12 1.56 -6.09
C MET A 446 18.91 2.62 -6.89
N GLY A 447 20.21 2.43 -7.09
CA GLY A 447 21.10 3.43 -7.71
C GLY A 447 21.45 4.62 -6.80
N THR A 448 21.15 4.54 -5.49
CA THR A 448 21.61 5.48 -4.45
C THR A 448 22.67 4.84 -3.57
N ASN A 449 23.51 5.63 -2.90
CA ASN A 449 24.44 5.13 -1.91
C ASN A 449 23.71 4.75 -0.60
N LEU A 450 23.41 3.47 -0.41
CA LEU A 450 22.78 2.92 0.81
C LEU A 450 23.63 3.07 2.09
N THR A 451 24.88 3.54 2.00
CA THR A 451 25.70 3.87 3.17
C THR A 451 25.58 5.33 3.63
N THR A 452 24.99 6.21 2.80
CA THR A 452 24.71 7.60 3.14
C THR A 452 23.61 7.67 4.21
N GLY A 453 23.81 8.51 5.22
CA GLY A 453 22.87 8.62 6.34
C GLY A 453 23.02 7.59 7.45
N LYS A 454 24.22 6.98 7.63
CA LYS A 454 24.53 6.20 8.86
C LYS A 454 24.11 7.01 10.10
N LEU A 455 23.20 6.46 10.89
CA LEU A 455 22.81 7.02 12.18
C LEU A 455 24.01 7.00 13.14
N PRO A 456 24.30 8.08 13.88
CA PRO A 456 25.27 8.05 14.96
C PRO A 456 24.85 7.07 16.06
N ASP A 457 25.83 6.36 16.62
CA ASP A 457 25.64 5.30 17.62
C ASP A 457 25.32 5.80 19.04
N ASP A 458 25.04 7.10 19.17
CA ASP A 458 24.62 7.74 20.42
C ASP A 458 23.10 7.55 20.62
N PRO A 459 22.66 6.86 21.71
CA PRO A 459 21.24 6.69 22.01
C PRO A 459 20.46 8.02 22.13
N ALA A 460 21.09 9.12 22.53
CA ALA A 460 20.45 10.43 22.58
C ALA A 460 20.17 10.99 21.17
N ILE A 461 21.08 10.80 20.22
CA ILE A 461 20.88 11.18 18.81
C ILE A 461 19.83 10.27 18.17
N ILE A 462 19.92 8.95 18.37
CA ILE A 462 18.93 7.99 17.87
C ILE A 462 17.53 8.35 18.38
N LYS A 463 17.37 8.61 19.69
CA LYS A 463 16.10 9.04 20.30
C LYS A 463 15.59 10.35 19.71
N LYS A 464 16.48 11.32 19.43
CA LYS A 464 16.12 12.60 18.80
C LYS A 464 15.66 12.43 17.34
N VAL A 465 16.31 11.56 16.57
CA VAL A 465 15.91 11.24 15.20
C VAL A 465 14.57 10.50 15.18
N ALA A 466 14.39 9.48 16.04
CA ALA A 466 13.12 8.78 16.19
C ALA A 466 11.98 9.73 16.55
N ALA A 467 12.19 10.61 17.54
CA ALA A 467 11.20 11.61 17.95
C ALA A 467 10.90 12.71 16.89
N SER A 468 11.74 12.88 15.88
CA SER A 468 11.45 13.77 14.74
C SER A 468 10.55 13.14 13.67
N ARG A 469 10.55 11.81 13.55
CA ARG A 469 9.74 11.04 12.58
C ARG A 469 8.30 10.90 13.08
N THR A 470 7.55 12.00 13.04
CA THR A 470 6.14 12.06 13.44
C THR A 470 5.21 11.63 12.29
N GLY A 471 3.92 11.57 12.56
CA GLY A 471 2.87 11.46 11.54
C GLY A 471 1.71 12.38 11.90
N ALA A 472 0.66 12.41 11.09
CA ALA A 472 -0.59 13.08 11.44
C ALA A 472 -1.80 12.48 10.74
N LEU A 473 -2.98 12.86 11.20
CA LEU A 473 -4.23 12.80 10.46
C LEU A 473 -4.54 14.21 9.96
N VAL A 474 -4.55 14.40 8.65
CA VAL A 474 -4.86 15.69 7.99
C VAL A 474 -6.23 15.60 7.35
N ALA A 475 -7.13 16.52 7.70
CA ALA A 475 -8.35 16.75 6.92
C ALA A 475 -8.08 17.84 5.89
N TRP A 476 -8.25 17.51 4.61
CA TRP A 476 -8.00 18.36 3.46
C TRP A 476 -9.32 18.75 2.78
N ASP A 477 -9.47 20.03 2.48
CA ASP A 477 -10.54 20.57 1.63
C ASP A 477 -10.04 20.59 0.18
N PRO A 478 -10.53 19.71 -0.71
CA PRO A 478 -10.11 19.62 -2.10
C PRO A 478 -10.69 20.73 -2.99
N ILE A 479 -11.66 21.51 -2.49
CA ILE A 479 -12.24 22.64 -3.23
C ILE A 479 -11.45 23.91 -2.89
N ALA A 480 -11.19 24.14 -1.60
CA ALA A 480 -10.41 25.28 -1.12
C ALA A 480 -8.89 25.03 -1.09
N ASN A 481 -8.43 23.83 -1.50
CA ASN A 481 -7.03 23.40 -1.59
C ASN A 481 -6.22 23.70 -0.32
N LYS A 482 -6.74 23.29 0.85
CA LYS A 482 -6.11 23.58 2.14
C LYS A 482 -6.47 22.57 3.23
N GLN A 483 -5.60 22.49 4.24
CA GLN A 483 -5.91 21.80 5.49
C GLN A 483 -7.08 22.49 6.22
N LYS A 484 -8.09 21.71 6.60
CA LYS A 484 -9.25 22.12 7.40
C LYS A 484 -8.99 21.97 8.89
N TRP A 485 -8.44 20.82 9.30
CA TRP A 485 -7.96 20.51 10.65
C TRP A 485 -6.85 19.44 10.60
N ARG A 486 -6.13 19.25 11.71
CA ARG A 486 -5.05 18.26 11.83
C ARG A 486 -4.96 17.69 13.25
N VAL A 487 -4.60 16.42 13.36
CA VAL A 487 -4.22 15.76 14.61
C VAL A 487 -2.83 15.18 14.44
N ASP A 488 -1.85 15.64 15.23
CA ASP A 488 -0.47 15.13 15.18
C ASP A 488 -0.29 13.84 15.98
N TYR A 489 0.54 12.93 15.46
CA TYR A 489 0.92 11.66 16.10
C TYR A 489 2.41 11.63 16.43
N PRO A 490 2.82 11.00 17.55
CA PRO A 490 4.21 10.98 18.01
C PRO A 490 5.15 10.13 17.14
N THR A 491 4.61 9.41 16.15
CA THR A 491 5.37 8.57 15.22
C THR A 491 4.61 8.43 13.89
N ASN A 492 5.28 7.98 12.84
CA ASN A 492 4.70 7.65 11.53
C ASN A 492 4.14 6.21 11.49
N PHE A 493 3.87 5.67 10.29
CA PHE A 493 3.24 4.34 10.07
C PHE A 493 1.81 4.17 10.65
N ASN A 494 1.10 5.27 10.94
CA ASN A 494 -0.30 5.20 11.38
C ASN A 494 -1.21 4.76 10.24
N GLY A 495 -2.24 3.97 10.57
CA GLY A 495 -3.00 3.23 9.60
C GLY A 495 -4.04 4.02 8.81
N GLY A 496 -4.68 3.29 7.91
CA GLY A 496 -5.75 3.82 7.06
C GLY A 496 -7.03 4.17 7.81
N LEU A 497 -7.99 4.66 7.03
CA LEU A 497 -9.15 5.38 7.52
C LEU A 497 -10.49 4.80 7.05
N LEU A 498 -11.52 5.11 7.83
CA LEU A 498 -12.94 4.89 7.57
C LEU A 498 -13.69 6.13 8.03
N VAL A 499 -14.60 6.67 7.20
CA VAL A 499 -15.53 7.73 7.61
C VAL A 499 -16.98 7.28 7.52
N THR A 500 -17.86 7.82 8.37
CA THR A 500 -19.28 7.43 8.44
C THR A 500 -20.23 8.61 8.23
N ALA A 501 -21.48 8.32 7.86
CA ALA A 501 -22.55 9.31 7.76
C ALA A 501 -22.90 10.02 9.09
N SER A 502 -22.51 9.43 10.22
CA SER A 502 -22.61 9.99 11.58
C SER A 502 -21.46 10.95 11.96
N ASP A 503 -20.64 11.37 10.98
CA ASP A 503 -19.45 12.23 11.17
C ASP A 503 -18.41 11.65 12.13
N LEU A 504 -18.27 10.32 12.17
CA LEU A 504 -17.16 9.64 12.82
C LEU A 504 -16.09 9.26 11.79
N LEU A 505 -14.84 9.37 12.20
CA LEU A 505 -13.65 8.99 11.44
C LEU A 505 -12.80 8.07 12.30
N PHE A 506 -12.56 6.84 11.84
CA PHE A 506 -11.83 5.81 12.58
C PHE A 506 -10.42 5.62 12.02
N GLN A 507 -9.41 5.54 12.89
CA GLN A 507 -8.02 5.29 12.51
C GLN A 507 -7.31 4.36 13.51
N GLY A 508 -6.37 3.57 13.00
CA GLY A 508 -5.37 2.88 13.81
C GLY A 508 -4.08 3.67 13.97
N THR A 509 -3.43 3.64 15.14
CA THR A 509 -2.09 4.22 15.33
C THR A 509 -1.00 3.16 15.26
N ALA A 510 0.21 3.55 14.85
CA ALA A 510 1.37 2.68 14.92
C ALA A 510 1.77 2.35 16.37
N THR A 511 1.35 3.17 17.34
CA THR A 511 1.54 2.91 18.78
C THR A 511 0.62 1.84 19.35
N GLY A 512 -0.38 1.36 18.59
CA GLY A 512 -1.26 0.25 19.00
C GLY A 512 -2.60 0.69 19.61
N HIS A 513 -3.12 1.86 19.25
CA HIS A 513 -4.47 2.30 19.63
C HIS A 513 -5.39 2.28 18.40
N PHE A 514 -6.66 1.95 18.60
CA PHE A 514 -7.73 2.21 17.64
C PHE A 514 -8.59 3.37 18.15
N LEU A 515 -8.75 4.41 17.32
CA LEU A 515 -9.26 5.71 17.74
C LEU A 515 -10.47 6.11 16.88
N ALA A 516 -11.38 6.90 17.47
CA ALA A 516 -12.48 7.54 16.75
C ALA A 516 -12.45 9.05 16.95
N TYR A 517 -12.64 9.79 15.86
CA TYR A 517 -12.59 11.24 15.78
C TYR A 517 -13.88 11.83 15.19
N GLY A 518 -14.16 13.10 15.47
CA GLY A 518 -15.10 13.88 14.66
C GLY A 518 -14.54 14.17 13.27
N ALA A 519 -15.31 13.86 12.23
CA ALA A 519 -14.89 14.02 10.83
C ALA A 519 -14.91 15.49 10.34
N ASP A 520 -15.58 16.36 11.08
CA ASP A 520 -15.77 17.80 10.90
C ASP A 520 -14.73 18.66 11.65
N ASP A 521 -14.29 18.19 12.83
CA ASP A 521 -13.49 18.96 13.80
C ASP A 521 -12.13 18.32 14.20
N GLY A 522 -11.94 17.02 14.00
CA GLY A 522 -10.75 16.29 14.45
C GLY A 522 -10.69 16.01 15.96
N ALA A 523 -11.78 16.24 16.70
CA ALA A 523 -11.83 15.99 18.14
C ALA A 523 -11.78 14.47 18.43
N LYS A 524 -10.92 14.01 19.35
CA LYS A 524 -10.88 12.59 19.75
C LYS A 524 -12.09 12.25 20.64
N LEU A 525 -12.94 11.35 20.17
CA LEU A 525 -14.20 10.96 20.82
C LEU A 525 -14.11 9.62 21.55
N TRP A 526 -13.24 8.72 21.08
CA TRP A 526 -13.02 7.40 21.69
C TRP A 526 -11.61 6.87 21.41
N ASP A 527 -11.15 5.96 22.27
CA ASP A 527 -9.82 5.35 22.28
C ASP A 527 -9.96 3.93 22.84
N SER A 528 -9.46 2.91 22.12
CA SER A 528 -9.52 1.51 22.56
C SER A 528 -8.62 1.18 23.76
N GLY A 529 -7.64 2.04 24.07
CA GLY A 529 -6.44 1.65 24.79
C GLY A 529 -5.51 0.78 23.93
N ASP A 530 -4.38 0.33 24.51
CA ASP A 530 -3.39 -0.51 23.83
C ASP A 530 -3.99 -1.87 23.41
N VAL A 531 -4.09 -2.12 22.11
CA VAL A 531 -4.45 -3.44 21.54
C VAL A 531 -3.22 -4.36 21.37
N GLY A 532 -2.03 -3.81 21.60
CA GLY A 532 -0.77 -4.51 21.76
C GLY A 532 0.19 -4.45 20.57
N THR A 533 -0.27 -4.01 19.40
CA THR A 533 0.57 -3.89 18.20
C THR A 533 0.00 -2.81 17.28
N GLY A 534 0.88 -2.11 16.56
CA GLY A 534 0.52 -1.03 15.66
C GLY A 534 -0.51 -1.44 14.61
N ILE A 535 -1.46 -0.55 14.35
CA ILE A 535 -2.57 -0.77 13.41
C ILE A 535 -2.28 0.06 12.16
N MET A 536 -2.01 -0.62 11.04
CA MET A 536 -1.69 0.01 9.75
C MET A 536 -2.83 -0.12 8.73
N ALA A 537 -3.62 -1.19 8.80
CA ALA A 537 -4.70 -1.44 7.84
C ALA A 537 -5.83 -0.40 7.89
N GLY A 538 -6.52 -0.23 6.77
CA GLY A 538 -7.76 0.53 6.72
C GLY A 538 -8.92 -0.21 7.42
N PRO A 539 -9.56 0.37 8.45
CA PRO A 539 -10.73 -0.21 9.11
C PRO A 539 -11.97 -0.23 8.21
N VAL A 540 -12.97 -1.02 8.61
CA VAL A 540 -14.29 -1.14 7.94
C VAL A 540 -15.42 -1.15 8.95
N THR A 541 -16.64 -0.81 8.53
CA THR A 541 -17.85 -0.96 9.35
C THR A 541 -18.98 -1.59 8.56
N TYR A 542 -19.79 -2.38 9.24
CA TYR A 542 -20.86 -3.20 8.68
C TYR A 542 -21.94 -3.45 9.74
N THR A 543 -23.09 -4.00 9.35
CA THR A 543 -24.06 -4.58 10.29
C THR A 543 -24.25 -6.08 10.06
N VAL A 544 -24.57 -6.79 11.14
CA VAL A 544 -25.14 -8.15 11.08
C VAL A 544 -26.29 -8.23 12.07
N LYS A 545 -27.47 -8.67 11.60
CA LYS A 545 -28.71 -8.79 12.36
C LYS A 545 -29.08 -7.46 13.03
N GLY A 546 -28.84 -6.34 12.33
CA GLY A 546 -29.14 -4.98 12.80
C GLY A 546 -28.17 -4.41 13.85
N VAL A 547 -27.11 -5.13 14.23
CA VAL A 547 -26.04 -4.62 15.11
C VAL A 547 -24.90 -4.10 14.26
N GLN A 548 -24.46 -2.86 14.48
CA GLN A 548 -23.27 -2.30 13.81
C GLN A 548 -21.97 -2.74 14.50
N TYR A 549 -20.98 -3.08 13.69
CA TYR A 549 -19.63 -3.46 14.08
C TYR A 549 -18.61 -2.59 13.34
N VAL A 550 -17.42 -2.41 13.93
CA VAL A 550 -16.23 -1.83 13.27
C VAL A 550 -15.09 -2.84 13.38
N ALA A 551 -14.44 -3.18 12.27
CA ALA A 551 -13.38 -4.17 12.21
C ALA A 551 -12.08 -3.59 11.65
N VAL A 552 -10.94 -4.02 12.18
CA VAL A 552 -9.61 -3.59 11.74
C VAL A 552 -8.57 -4.70 11.93
N MET A 553 -7.54 -4.71 11.08
CA MET A 553 -6.40 -5.61 11.17
C MET A 553 -5.23 -4.91 11.88
N ALA A 554 -4.75 -5.49 12.97
CA ALA A 554 -3.68 -4.97 13.82
C ALA A 554 -2.43 -5.84 13.68
N GLY A 555 -1.26 -5.23 13.51
CA GLY A 555 0.03 -5.91 13.35
C GLY A 555 0.99 -5.05 12.54
N ILE A 556 1.97 -4.46 13.21
CA ILE A 556 2.98 -3.59 12.59
C ILE A 556 3.94 -4.39 11.69
N GLY A 557 4.39 -3.78 10.58
CA GLY A 557 5.21 -4.44 9.56
C GLY A 557 5.36 -3.55 8.34
N GLY A 558 5.23 -4.12 7.14
CA GLY A 558 5.35 -3.34 5.90
C GLY A 558 6.76 -2.75 5.76
N SER A 559 6.91 -1.54 5.21
CA SER A 559 8.22 -0.85 5.14
C SER A 559 8.79 -0.42 6.50
N ALA A 560 8.08 -0.64 7.63
CA ALA A 560 8.62 -0.38 8.96
C ALA A 560 9.79 -1.32 9.31
N ILE A 561 9.88 -2.53 8.70
CA ILE A 561 10.97 -3.48 8.95
C ILE A 561 12.35 -2.87 8.68
N SER A 562 12.45 -2.02 7.65
CA SER A 562 13.70 -1.38 7.23
C SER A 562 14.09 -0.17 8.08
N SER A 563 13.28 0.22 9.07
CA SER A 563 13.58 1.35 9.97
C SER A 563 14.35 0.95 11.24
N GLY A 564 14.53 -0.34 11.55
CA GLY A 564 15.30 -0.79 12.72
C GLY A 564 14.81 -0.18 14.02
N ILE A 565 15.72 0.43 14.79
CA ILE A 565 15.41 1.13 16.05
C ILE A 565 14.58 2.41 15.87
N LEU A 566 14.46 2.94 14.64
CA LEU A 566 13.60 4.08 14.32
C LEU A 566 12.14 3.70 14.00
N ALA A 567 11.81 2.40 13.98
CA ALA A 567 10.41 1.96 13.98
C ALA A 567 9.79 2.15 15.38
N PRO A 568 8.45 2.22 15.52
CA PRO A 568 7.78 2.13 16.82
C PRO A 568 8.18 0.84 17.55
N GLN A 569 8.94 0.97 18.64
CA GLN A 569 9.47 -0.18 19.36
C GLN A 569 8.35 -0.83 20.19
N GLN A 570 7.85 -1.96 19.70
CA GLN A 570 6.87 -2.82 20.35
C GLN A 570 7.44 -4.22 20.48
N GLY A 571 7.06 -4.94 21.54
CA GLY A 571 7.37 -6.37 21.63
C GLY A 571 6.69 -7.15 20.51
N ARG A 572 7.40 -8.10 19.88
CA ARG A 572 6.86 -8.93 18.80
C ARG A 572 5.64 -9.72 19.31
N ARG A 573 4.51 -9.55 18.61
CA ARG A 573 3.21 -10.14 18.91
C ARG A 573 2.57 -10.56 17.59
N ASN A 574 1.83 -11.67 17.61
CA ASN A 574 1.07 -12.09 16.44
C ASN A 574 0.03 -11.03 16.06
N GLY A 575 -0.19 -10.87 14.75
CA GLY A 575 -1.22 -10.01 14.21
C GLY A 575 -2.62 -10.46 14.61
N ARG A 576 -3.57 -9.52 14.65
CA ARG A 576 -4.94 -9.76 15.09
C ARG A 576 -5.97 -9.11 14.18
N LEU A 577 -7.09 -9.80 13.96
CA LEU A 577 -8.34 -9.17 13.56
C LEU A 577 -9.06 -8.72 14.84
N LEU A 578 -9.38 -7.43 14.92
CA LEU A 578 -10.09 -6.83 16.05
C LEU A 578 -11.46 -6.34 15.56
N VAL A 579 -12.53 -6.71 16.28
CA VAL A 579 -13.90 -6.28 15.95
C VAL A 579 -14.57 -5.67 17.17
N PHE A 580 -15.09 -4.45 17.00
CA PHE A 580 -15.70 -3.63 18.04
C PHE A 580 -17.20 -3.41 17.78
N ARG A 581 -17.97 -3.19 18.84
CA ARG A 581 -19.39 -2.77 18.78
C ARG A 581 -19.78 -2.02 20.06
N LEU A 582 -20.96 -1.39 20.09
CA LEU A 582 -21.47 -0.79 21.32
C LEU A 582 -21.65 -1.84 22.44
N ASP A 583 -21.18 -1.49 23.63
CA ASP A 583 -21.17 -2.34 24.83
C ASP A 583 -20.43 -3.69 24.65
N GLY A 584 -19.42 -3.73 23.77
CA GLY A 584 -18.50 -4.87 23.66
C GLY A 584 -17.66 -5.07 24.93
N LYS A 585 -17.48 -6.34 25.34
CA LYS A 585 -16.87 -6.72 26.64
C LYS A 585 -15.77 -7.79 26.53
N ALA A 586 -15.36 -8.15 25.31
CA ALA A 586 -14.21 -9.04 25.12
C ALA A 586 -12.93 -8.34 25.61
N LYS A 587 -11.93 -9.13 26.02
CA LYS A 587 -10.61 -8.65 26.44
C LYS A 587 -9.54 -9.41 25.67
N LEU A 588 -8.50 -8.68 25.28
CA LEU A 588 -7.28 -9.28 24.74
C LEU A 588 -6.50 -9.98 25.86
N PRO A 589 -5.72 -11.02 25.55
CA PRO A 589 -4.88 -11.68 26.55
C PRO A 589 -3.73 -10.74 26.97
N PRO A 590 -3.24 -10.83 28.22
CA PRO A 590 -2.06 -10.10 28.64
C PRO A 590 -0.85 -10.52 27.78
N TYR A 591 -0.04 -9.54 27.38
CA TYR A 591 1.19 -9.83 26.63
C TYR A 591 2.19 -10.54 27.54
N GLN A 592 2.72 -11.66 27.06
CA GLN A 592 3.88 -12.32 27.63
C GLN A 592 5.10 -11.91 26.80
N PRO A 593 6.05 -11.12 27.36
CA PRO A 593 7.26 -10.75 26.64
C PRO A 593 8.06 -11.98 26.20
N ILE A 594 8.44 -12.01 24.92
CA ILE A 594 9.47 -12.95 24.46
C ILE A 594 10.81 -12.46 25.04
N GLU A 595 11.34 -13.18 26.01
CA GLU A 595 12.70 -12.94 26.51
C GLU A 595 13.71 -13.42 25.47
N TYR A 596 14.56 -12.49 25.01
CA TYR A 596 15.69 -12.79 24.14
C TYR A 596 16.97 -12.84 24.98
N PRO A 597 17.83 -13.85 24.83
CA PRO A 597 19.14 -13.86 25.46
C PRO A 597 19.91 -12.57 25.17
N ASP A 598 20.48 -11.89 26.17
CA ASP A 598 21.33 -10.71 25.96
C ASP A 598 22.74 -11.11 25.49
N PHE A 599 22.82 -11.92 24.43
CA PHE A 599 24.09 -12.32 23.83
C PHE A 599 24.85 -11.07 23.36
N ARG A 600 26.11 -10.97 23.79
CA ARG A 600 27.08 -9.95 23.38
C ARG A 600 28.31 -10.68 22.87
N ALA A 601 28.65 -10.49 21.60
CA ALA A 601 29.88 -11.05 21.03
C ALA A 601 31.11 -10.33 21.64
N PRO A 602 32.27 -11.01 21.72
CA PRO A 602 33.53 -10.30 21.94
C PRO A 602 33.83 -9.36 20.78
N MET A 603 34.58 -8.28 21.04
CA MET A 603 35.04 -7.38 19.98
C MET A 603 35.91 -8.16 18.97
N PRO A 604 35.61 -8.11 17.65
CA PRO A 604 36.34 -8.88 16.65
C PRO A 604 37.79 -8.38 16.49
N GLN A 605 38.73 -9.31 16.37
CA GLN A 605 40.11 -9.00 15.98
C GLN A 605 40.19 -8.91 14.44
N ALA A 606 39.80 -7.76 13.90
CA ALA A 606 39.76 -7.50 12.46
C ALA A 606 40.31 -6.10 12.12
N ALA A 607 40.88 -5.96 10.93
CA ALA A 607 41.30 -4.66 10.41
C ALA A 607 40.07 -3.78 10.08
N ALA A 608 40.22 -2.46 10.17
CA ALA A 608 39.12 -1.51 9.97
C ALA A 608 38.51 -1.61 8.55
N GLU A 609 39.34 -1.93 7.57
CA GLU A 609 38.99 -2.15 6.16
C GLU A 609 38.10 -3.39 5.98
N VAL A 610 38.31 -4.44 6.79
CA VAL A 610 37.47 -5.65 6.78
C VAL A 610 36.11 -5.36 7.43
N LEU A 611 36.10 -4.60 8.53
CA LEU A 611 34.86 -4.18 9.20
C LEU A 611 34.03 -3.24 8.29
N GLU A 612 34.68 -2.36 7.53
CA GLU A 612 34.01 -1.51 6.54
C GLU A 612 33.53 -2.31 5.32
N LYS A 613 34.31 -3.26 4.78
CA LYS A 613 33.84 -4.23 3.76
C LYS A 613 32.58 -4.96 4.24
N GLY A 614 32.59 -5.41 5.51
CA GLY A 614 31.45 -6.02 6.18
C GLY A 614 30.24 -5.11 6.29
N ARG A 615 30.43 -3.86 6.71
CA ARG A 615 29.36 -2.85 6.79
C ARG A 615 28.76 -2.53 5.42
N VAL A 616 29.57 -2.43 4.38
CA VAL A 616 29.12 -2.17 3.00
C VAL A 616 28.36 -3.38 2.45
N ALA A 617 28.86 -4.60 2.66
CA ALA A 617 28.15 -5.82 2.29
C ALA A 617 26.82 -5.97 3.05
N TYR A 618 26.79 -5.66 4.34
CA TYR A 618 25.59 -5.63 5.18
C TYR A 618 24.55 -4.62 4.67
N ALA A 619 24.96 -3.39 4.37
CA ALA A 619 24.07 -2.34 3.86
C ALA A 619 23.39 -2.76 2.55
N ASN A 620 24.15 -3.34 1.61
CA ASN A 620 23.61 -3.70 0.29
C ASN A 620 22.74 -4.97 0.27
N ASN A 621 22.74 -5.79 1.33
CA ASN A 621 22.11 -7.13 1.30
C ASN A 621 21.22 -7.47 2.50
N CYS A 622 21.40 -6.83 3.66
CA CYS A 622 20.78 -7.22 4.93
C CYS A 622 19.93 -6.11 5.56
N MET A 623 20.31 -4.83 5.40
CA MET A 623 19.72 -3.71 6.16
C MET A 623 18.20 -3.51 5.94
N VAL A 624 17.70 -3.91 4.76
CA VAL A 624 16.28 -3.82 4.40
C VAL A 624 15.41 -4.64 5.35
N CYS A 625 15.89 -5.79 5.79
CA CYS A 625 15.18 -6.67 6.73
C CYS A 625 15.64 -6.45 8.18
N HIS A 626 16.94 -6.27 8.42
CA HIS A 626 17.54 -6.29 9.76
C HIS A 626 17.90 -4.90 10.32
N GLY A 627 17.37 -3.83 9.71
CA GLY A 627 17.55 -2.44 10.15
C GLY A 627 18.89 -1.82 9.72
N PRO A 628 18.99 -0.47 9.71
CA PRO A 628 20.18 0.23 9.22
C PRO A 628 21.48 -0.04 10.00
N SER A 629 21.37 -0.57 11.22
CA SER A 629 22.46 -0.75 12.19
C SER A 629 22.53 -2.19 12.76
N ALA A 630 21.98 -3.17 12.04
CA ALA A 630 21.73 -4.56 12.50
C ALA A 630 20.72 -4.67 13.65
N ASP A 631 19.86 -3.65 13.76
CA ASP A 631 19.00 -3.27 14.88
C ASP A 631 17.51 -3.53 14.59
N GLY A 632 17.18 -4.60 13.87
CA GLY A 632 15.81 -5.00 13.57
C GLY A 632 14.93 -5.17 14.81
N GLY A 633 13.74 -4.55 14.80
CA GLY A 633 12.72 -4.69 15.84
C GLY A 633 11.62 -5.71 15.49
N ILE A 634 11.07 -5.60 14.27
CA ILE A 634 9.98 -6.47 13.77
C ILE A 634 10.56 -7.79 13.24
N LEU A 635 11.70 -7.71 12.55
CA LEU A 635 12.56 -8.84 12.21
C LEU A 635 13.79 -8.86 13.14
N PRO A 636 14.50 -10.00 13.29
CA PRO A 636 15.51 -10.17 14.35
C PRO A 636 16.66 -9.13 14.35
N ASP A 637 16.93 -8.59 15.54
CA ASP A 637 18.16 -7.85 15.90
C ASP A 637 19.37 -8.78 15.79
N LEU A 638 20.15 -8.66 14.72
CA LEU A 638 21.28 -9.56 14.46
C LEU A 638 22.42 -9.37 15.47
N ARG A 639 22.50 -8.22 16.16
CA ARG A 639 23.48 -7.97 17.23
C ARG A 639 23.23 -8.86 18.45
N ARG A 640 22.03 -9.43 18.57
CA ARG A 640 21.62 -10.37 19.64
C ARG A 640 21.70 -11.83 19.23
N SER A 641 22.04 -12.13 17.96
CA SER A 641 22.09 -13.50 17.47
C SER A 641 23.37 -14.21 17.96
N PRO A 642 23.29 -15.33 18.70
CA PRO A 642 24.48 -16.10 19.07
C PRO A 642 25.16 -16.76 17.86
N LEU A 643 24.47 -16.85 16.71
CA LEU A 643 25.01 -17.46 15.49
C LEU A 643 26.18 -16.67 14.88
N ILE A 644 26.38 -15.40 15.26
CA ILE A 644 27.52 -14.60 14.79
C ILE A 644 28.83 -14.97 15.51
N ALA A 645 28.77 -15.67 16.65
CA ALA A 645 29.95 -16.01 17.44
C ALA A 645 30.93 -16.90 16.67
N GLU A 646 30.41 -17.94 16.01
CA GLU A 646 31.17 -18.96 15.32
C GLU A 646 30.92 -18.92 13.81
N LYS A 647 31.98 -18.99 13.00
CA LYS A 647 31.86 -18.88 11.55
C LYS A 647 30.93 -19.96 10.96
N ALA A 648 31.09 -21.22 11.35
CA ALA A 648 30.26 -22.32 10.87
C ALA A 648 28.75 -22.14 11.19
N SER A 649 28.42 -21.56 12.35
CA SER A 649 27.03 -21.26 12.73
C SER A 649 26.42 -20.14 11.89
N PHE A 650 27.24 -19.20 11.43
CA PHE A 650 26.83 -18.13 10.53
C PHE A 650 26.70 -18.61 9.08
N ASP A 651 27.69 -19.36 8.59
CA ASP A 651 27.72 -19.98 7.26
C ASP A 651 26.53 -20.93 7.05
N ALA A 652 26.14 -21.71 8.07
CA ALA A 652 24.97 -22.60 8.01
C ALA A 652 23.66 -21.83 7.67
N VAL A 653 23.57 -20.55 8.03
CA VAL A 653 22.44 -19.68 7.65
C VAL A 653 22.72 -18.97 6.33
N LEU A 654 23.86 -18.28 6.21
CA LEU A 654 24.16 -17.38 5.09
C LEU A 654 24.58 -18.10 3.80
N ILE A 655 25.16 -19.30 3.89
CA ILE A 655 25.66 -20.07 2.74
C ILE A 655 24.80 -21.32 2.52
N ASP A 656 24.54 -22.11 3.56
CA ASP A 656 23.76 -23.36 3.41
C ASP A 656 22.25 -23.15 3.54
N GLY A 657 21.80 -21.97 3.98
CA GLY A 657 20.38 -21.57 3.90
C GLY A 657 19.47 -22.26 4.92
N ALA A 658 19.97 -22.65 6.09
CA ALA A 658 19.20 -23.37 7.12
C ALA A 658 17.89 -22.67 7.55
N LEU A 659 17.77 -21.35 7.34
CA LEU A 659 16.56 -20.56 7.66
C LEU A 659 15.77 -20.11 6.41
N ALA A 660 16.08 -20.63 5.22
CA ALA A 660 15.39 -20.31 3.97
C ALA A 660 13.88 -20.63 3.97
N PRO A 661 13.39 -21.71 4.64
CA PRO A 661 11.95 -21.93 4.81
C PRO A 661 11.22 -20.82 5.58
N ASN A 662 11.95 -20.03 6.39
CA ASN A 662 11.42 -18.91 7.16
C ASN A 662 11.59 -17.54 6.45
N GLY A 663 12.17 -17.54 5.24
CA GLY A 663 12.42 -16.34 4.43
C GLY A 663 13.81 -15.72 4.56
N MET A 664 14.73 -16.33 5.32
CA MET A 664 16.14 -15.93 5.34
C MET A 664 16.93 -16.76 4.31
N ILE A 665 17.11 -16.22 3.11
CA ILE A 665 17.74 -16.94 1.99
C ILE A 665 19.22 -17.27 2.23
N SER A 666 19.73 -18.25 1.47
CA SER A 666 21.16 -18.39 1.21
C SER A 666 21.65 -17.28 0.27
N PHE A 667 22.82 -16.74 0.59
CA PHE A 667 23.59 -15.79 -0.20
C PHE A 667 24.76 -16.47 -0.95
N LYS A 668 24.77 -17.81 -1.04
CA LYS A 668 25.77 -18.57 -1.80
C LYS A 668 25.75 -18.13 -3.28
N GLY A 669 26.86 -17.58 -3.75
CA GLY A 669 26.97 -17.01 -5.10
C GLY A 669 26.37 -15.59 -5.27
N LYS A 670 25.76 -15.02 -4.22
CA LYS A 670 25.44 -13.57 -4.12
C LYS A 670 26.52 -12.80 -3.35
N LEU A 671 27.18 -13.46 -2.41
CA LEU A 671 28.34 -12.98 -1.66
C LEU A 671 29.47 -14.01 -1.76
N SER A 672 30.71 -13.53 -1.72
CA SER A 672 31.90 -14.36 -1.47
C SER A 672 32.00 -14.77 0.01
N GLU A 673 32.73 -15.84 0.31
CA GLU A 673 32.95 -16.28 1.70
C GLU A 673 33.68 -15.22 2.54
N GLU A 674 34.55 -14.41 1.92
CA GLU A 674 35.17 -13.25 2.57
C GLU A 674 34.16 -12.17 2.94
N GLU A 675 33.14 -11.92 2.11
CA GLU A 675 32.09 -10.95 2.41
C GLU A 675 31.14 -11.47 3.48
N VAL A 676 30.82 -12.76 3.48
CA VAL A 676 30.04 -13.40 4.56
C VAL A 676 30.79 -13.29 5.89
N GLU A 677 32.09 -13.58 5.92
CA GLU A 677 32.92 -13.42 7.13
C GLU A 677 33.06 -11.94 7.53
N ALA A 678 33.27 -11.03 6.59
CA ALA A 678 33.33 -9.59 6.88
C ALA A 678 32.00 -9.08 7.49
N VAL A 679 30.84 -9.52 6.96
CA VAL A 679 29.53 -9.22 7.56
C VAL A 679 29.43 -9.81 8.97
N ARG A 680 29.88 -11.05 9.20
CA ARG A 680 29.90 -11.66 10.54
C ARG A 680 30.72 -10.85 11.53
N LEU A 681 31.94 -10.45 11.16
CA LEU A 681 32.83 -9.64 11.98
C LEU A 681 32.24 -8.25 12.25
N TYR A 682 31.64 -7.61 11.24
CA TYR A 682 30.88 -6.37 11.44
C TYR A 682 29.73 -6.58 12.45
N LEU A 683 28.94 -7.65 12.34
CA LEU A 683 27.88 -7.94 13.30
C LEU A 683 28.40 -8.21 14.72
N MET A 684 29.58 -8.85 14.87
CA MET A 684 30.24 -9.00 16.16
C MET A 684 30.63 -7.65 16.77
N GLN A 685 31.22 -6.73 15.98
CA GLN A 685 31.47 -5.36 16.41
C GLN A 685 30.16 -4.69 16.89
N ARG A 686 29.08 -4.76 16.11
CA ARG A 686 27.78 -4.17 16.46
C ARG A 686 27.12 -4.82 17.69
N SER A 687 27.50 -6.05 18.02
CA SER A 687 27.10 -6.76 19.24
C SER A 687 27.89 -6.27 20.47
N ALA A 688 29.21 -6.13 20.33
CA ALA A 688 30.10 -5.62 21.38
C ALA A 688 29.86 -4.12 21.69
N GLU A 689 29.55 -3.31 20.67
CA GLU A 689 29.21 -1.89 20.79
C GLU A 689 27.83 -1.61 21.43
N ARG A 690 26.99 -2.64 21.61
CA ARG A 690 25.67 -2.49 22.24
C ARG A 690 25.85 -2.08 23.70
N LYS A 691 25.30 -0.92 24.06
CA LYS A 691 25.23 -0.43 25.45
C LYS A 691 24.07 -1.14 26.14
#